data_AF-A0A5B0PPZ9-F1
#
_entry.id   AF-A0A5B0PPZ9-F1
#
_cell.length_a   1.000
_cell.length_b   1.000
_cell.length_c   1.000
_cell.angle_alpha   90.00
_cell.angle_beta   90.00
_cell.angle_gamma   90.00
#
_symmetry.space_group_name_H-M   'P 1'
#
loop_
_entity.id
_entity.type
_entity.pdbx_description
1 polymer ?
#
loop_
_entity_poly.entity_id
_entity_poly.type
_entity_poly.pdbx_seq_one_letter_code
_entity_poly.pdbx_strand_id
1 'polypeptide(L)'
;MNNAPSTRPHIITHHPSRARLSFPIPTTEEILSQAEITRDEFLRWLDQQLDSPLLQLNHQRGQRSEEEGGEEEEEEGGGGVEKVDGGAQIDEQRGQEASLLLLAHYLQFLSTRPGPFNHNELIHISLTHFHSVILKNLSLDLHSAAFHQTTSDEARRLVIKAYFLARHALSDSDCSRPPVGKLWSADGVPQKKLVGVFGGQGVNETYWQELVNLYSLYPTILLPFLEAADQHLHSLCSSDHAQTSSLYKPHGIQILKWLNQASSRPPTAYLASCPISLPLIGLVQIAHYITLGGAQGLTPNAISSQLKGGVTGHSQGVVVAALIAGKLPSEKDTWAEFNQSALHAISVLFQIGFQGSLAFPQTSLAPKLTGITAENEGIPTPMLAVTGLGLDHLQKAIDSISAHLAVDLPLNHPNDAQVSLFNGPKAFVVTGHPRTLVGLVSALRKSKAEPGLDQSKIPFSKRLPVFSMRFLPIGVPYHSHHLEGCTVRMMSSVEEGGIGEAERVWWEAHKATLSCPVFNTETGTDMRSESKDFLETLADQIFTSPIKWTKACAFPEDTTHIIDFGLGTLSGIGSLVARNTEGKGHRIVFVGLPASGQGNKLMNEVYDSREIVWEQKWSEKYKIRLLKTKDGRLQIDTPFSRLLSKPPLMVAGMTPCTVPADFNAA
;
A
#
# COMPACT_ATOMS: atom_id res chain seq x y z
N MET A 1 -26.76 -7.14 -45.56
CA MET A 1 -27.30 -5.80 -45.22
C MET A 1 -27.38 -5.73 -43.71
N ASN A 2 -26.38 -5.12 -43.06
CA ASN A 2 -26.40 -4.93 -41.61
C ASN A 2 -27.26 -3.69 -41.32
N ASN A 3 -28.45 -3.88 -40.76
CA ASN A 3 -29.23 -2.81 -40.15
C ASN A 3 -28.47 -2.33 -38.91
N ALA A 4 -27.56 -1.38 -39.06
CA ALA A 4 -27.06 -0.62 -37.92
C ALA A 4 -28.25 0.18 -37.35
N PRO A 5 -28.54 0.11 -36.03
CA PRO A 5 -29.61 0.88 -35.44
C PRO A 5 -29.39 2.37 -35.69
N SER A 6 -30.44 3.08 -36.08
CA SER A 6 -30.41 4.53 -36.25
C SER A 6 -30.10 5.20 -34.91
N THR A 7 -29.12 6.12 -34.89
CA THR A 7 -28.69 6.84 -33.69
C THR A 7 -28.73 8.36 -33.89
N ARG A 8 -28.93 9.10 -32.81
CA ARG A 8 -28.89 10.57 -32.77
C ARG A 8 -27.86 11.03 -31.74
N PRO A 9 -27.10 12.12 -31.97
CA PRO A 9 -26.19 12.65 -30.96
C PRO A 9 -26.96 13.21 -29.77
N HIS A 10 -26.68 12.68 -28.57
CA HIS A 10 -27.08 13.26 -27.30
C HIS A 10 -25.99 14.22 -26.83
N ILE A 11 -26.33 15.51 -26.70
CA ILE A 11 -25.38 16.56 -26.35
C ILE A 11 -25.71 17.10 -24.96
N ILE A 12 -24.72 17.05 -24.07
CA ILE A 12 -24.76 17.64 -22.73
C ILE A 12 -23.71 18.74 -22.69
N THR A 13 -24.12 19.97 -22.42
CA THR A 13 -23.21 21.12 -22.31
C THR A 13 -23.42 21.79 -20.96
N HIS A 14 -22.36 21.93 -20.19
CA HIS A 14 -22.39 22.63 -18.91
C HIS A 14 -21.74 24.00 -19.07
N HIS A 15 -22.57 25.04 -19.20
CA HIS A 15 -22.12 26.40 -19.51
C HIS A 15 -21.09 26.96 -18.51
N PRO A 16 -21.23 26.79 -17.17
CA PRO A 16 -20.26 27.32 -16.21
C PRO A 16 -18.85 26.73 -16.39
N SER A 17 -18.74 25.43 -16.69
CA SER A 17 -17.43 24.79 -16.94
C SER A 17 -16.98 24.84 -18.40
N ARG A 18 -17.87 25.22 -19.33
CA ARG A 18 -17.69 25.09 -20.80
C ARG A 18 -17.43 23.65 -21.29
N ALA A 19 -17.67 22.65 -20.44
CA ALA A 19 -17.53 21.26 -20.83
C ALA A 19 -18.66 20.83 -21.75
N ARG A 20 -18.32 19.98 -22.73
CA ARG A 20 -19.27 19.47 -23.72
C ARG A 20 -19.07 17.98 -23.93
N LEU A 21 -20.11 17.22 -23.68
CA LEU A 21 -20.17 15.77 -23.90
C LEU A 21 -21.14 15.49 -25.05
N SER A 22 -20.76 14.60 -25.96
CA SER A 22 -21.59 14.19 -27.09
C SER A 22 -21.38 12.71 -27.38
N PHE A 23 -22.44 11.92 -27.32
CA PHE A 23 -22.41 10.49 -27.64
C PHE A 23 -23.70 10.03 -28.33
N PRO A 24 -23.65 8.96 -29.16
CA PRO A 24 -24.82 8.49 -29.88
C PRO A 24 -25.81 7.77 -28.94
N ILE A 25 -27.10 8.07 -29.06
CA ILE A 25 -28.21 7.34 -28.42
C ILE A 25 -29.16 6.77 -29.49
N PRO A 26 -29.84 5.64 -29.26
CA PRO A 26 -30.83 5.09 -30.20
C PRO A 26 -31.95 6.08 -30.52
N THR A 27 -32.54 6.01 -31.72
CA THR A 27 -33.62 6.93 -32.14
C THR A 27 -35.03 6.49 -31.71
N THR A 28 -35.17 5.63 -30.69
CA THR A 28 -36.48 5.31 -30.12
C THR A 28 -37.02 6.53 -29.38
N GLU A 29 -38.30 6.87 -29.56
CA GLU A 29 -38.89 8.08 -28.98
C GLU A 29 -38.80 8.08 -27.44
N GLU A 30 -38.93 6.90 -26.83
CA GLU A 30 -38.83 6.68 -25.39
C GLU A 30 -37.45 7.05 -24.83
N ILE A 31 -36.35 6.54 -25.43
CA ILE A 31 -34.99 6.83 -24.94
C ILE A 31 -34.58 8.28 -25.20
N LEU A 32 -35.05 8.87 -26.30
CA LEU A 32 -34.80 10.29 -26.62
C LEU A 32 -35.44 11.20 -25.57
N SER A 33 -36.72 10.96 -25.26
CA SER A 33 -37.45 11.70 -24.23
C SER A 33 -36.80 11.53 -22.85
N GLN A 34 -36.46 10.29 -22.49
CA GLN A 34 -35.79 9.99 -21.23
C GLN A 34 -34.43 10.72 -21.13
N ALA A 35 -33.62 10.68 -22.19
CA ALA A 35 -32.32 11.34 -22.21
C ALA A 35 -32.43 12.87 -22.07
N GLU A 36 -33.41 13.50 -22.72
CA GLU A 36 -33.62 14.96 -22.62
C GLU A 36 -34.05 15.38 -21.20
N ILE A 37 -35.01 14.68 -20.59
CA ILE A 37 -35.47 14.95 -19.22
C ILE A 37 -34.31 14.75 -18.23
N THR A 38 -33.61 13.62 -18.35
CA THR A 38 -32.49 13.26 -17.47
C THR A 38 -31.33 14.26 -17.59
N ARG A 39 -31.03 14.75 -18.80
CA ARG A 39 -30.02 15.80 -19.02
C ARG A 39 -30.35 17.07 -18.24
N ASP A 40 -31.60 17.53 -18.31
CA ASP A 40 -31.98 18.80 -17.68
C ASP A 40 -31.99 18.70 -16.14
N GLU A 41 -32.35 17.53 -15.60
CA GLU A 41 -32.22 17.23 -14.16
C GLU A 41 -30.75 17.12 -13.73
N PHE A 42 -29.92 16.45 -14.54
CA PHE A 42 -28.49 16.32 -14.31
C PHE A 42 -27.79 17.68 -14.24
N LEU A 43 -28.07 18.59 -15.18
CA LEU A 43 -27.45 19.92 -15.19
C LEU A 43 -27.82 20.72 -13.94
N ARG A 44 -29.10 20.70 -13.55
CA ARG A 44 -29.57 21.32 -12.29
C ARG A 44 -28.89 20.73 -11.06
N TRP A 45 -28.60 19.43 -11.06
CA TRP A 45 -27.86 18.79 -9.99
C TRP A 45 -26.38 19.19 -9.99
N LEU A 46 -25.75 19.24 -11.16
CA LEU A 46 -24.35 19.58 -11.33
C LEU A 46 -24.05 21.03 -10.88
N ASP A 47 -24.98 21.96 -11.13
CA ASP A 47 -24.90 23.36 -10.67
C ASP A 47 -24.82 23.47 -9.12
N GLN A 48 -25.28 22.44 -8.39
CA GLN A 48 -25.20 22.38 -6.93
C GLN A 48 -23.87 21.80 -6.42
N GLN A 49 -23.02 21.25 -7.30
CA GLN A 49 -21.73 20.63 -6.95
C GLN A 49 -20.59 21.66 -7.02
N LEU A 50 -20.61 22.64 -6.11
CA LEU A 50 -19.67 23.77 -6.11
C LEU A 50 -18.20 23.35 -5.95
N ASP A 51 -17.93 22.27 -5.19
CA ASP A 51 -16.58 21.75 -4.95
C ASP A 51 -16.08 20.80 -6.06
N SER A 52 -16.79 20.73 -7.19
CA SER A 52 -16.46 19.84 -8.28
C SER A 52 -15.10 20.20 -8.94
N PRO A 53 -14.23 19.21 -9.21
CA PRO A 53 -12.98 19.45 -9.95
C PRO A 53 -13.24 20.02 -11.36
N LEU A 54 -14.43 19.77 -11.92
CA LEU A 54 -14.86 20.31 -13.21
C LEU A 54 -14.94 21.85 -13.23
N LEU A 55 -15.34 22.47 -12.11
CA LEU A 55 -15.43 23.93 -11.99
C LEU A 55 -14.06 24.56 -11.68
N GLN A 56 -13.20 23.81 -10.98
CA GLN A 56 -11.84 24.25 -10.61
C GLN A 56 -10.91 24.41 -11.82
N LEU A 57 -11.13 23.64 -12.90
CA LEU A 57 -10.38 23.76 -14.16
C LEU A 57 -10.46 25.17 -14.78
N ASN A 58 -11.56 25.90 -14.57
CA ASN A 58 -11.73 27.26 -15.08
C ASN A 58 -11.08 28.33 -14.19
N HIS A 59 -10.94 28.10 -12.89
CA HIS A 59 -10.27 29.05 -11.99
C HIS A 59 -8.76 29.14 -12.26
N GLN A 60 -8.13 28.03 -12.66
CA GLN A 60 -6.73 28.00 -13.10
C GLN A 60 -6.50 28.74 -14.44
N ARG A 61 -7.57 29.05 -15.18
CA ARG A 61 -7.49 29.88 -16.40
C ARG A 61 -7.32 31.37 -16.06
N GLY A 62 -8.00 31.85 -15.02
CA GLY A 62 -7.97 33.26 -14.61
C GLY A 62 -6.63 33.68 -14.01
N GLN A 63 -6.00 32.81 -13.21
CA GLN A 63 -4.71 33.12 -12.57
C GLN A 63 -3.54 33.18 -13.56
N ARG A 64 -3.52 32.34 -14.60
CA ARG A 64 -2.47 32.41 -15.64
C ARG A 64 -2.61 33.61 -16.58
N SER A 65 -3.84 34.04 -16.88
CA SER A 65 -4.04 35.24 -17.70
C SER A 65 -3.75 36.55 -16.94
N GLU A 66 -3.72 36.54 -15.60
CA GLU A 66 -3.26 37.68 -14.79
C GLU A 66 -1.73 37.73 -14.68
N GLU A 67 -1.03 36.58 -14.66
CA GLU A 67 0.45 36.54 -14.67
C GLU A 67 1.03 36.87 -16.06
N GLU A 68 0.37 36.48 -17.16
CA GLU A 68 0.81 36.84 -18.52
C GLU A 68 0.40 38.27 -18.95
N GLY A 69 -0.47 38.95 -18.17
CA GLY A 69 -0.90 40.33 -18.43
C GLY A 69 -0.07 41.42 -17.74
N GLY A 70 1.02 41.04 -17.05
CA GLY A 70 1.82 41.94 -16.21
C GLY A 70 3.18 42.38 -16.76
N GLU A 71 3.60 41.90 -17.94
CA GLU A 71 4.90 42.24 -18.52
C GLU A 71 4.76 42.73 -19.98
N GLU A 72 4.31 43.97 -20.14
CA GLU A 72 4.58 44.77 -21.34
C GLU A 72 5.49 45.95 -20.95
N GLU A 73 6.80 45.72 -20.83
CA GLU A 73 7.82 46.76 -21.05
C GLU A 73 9.00 46.17 -21.84
N GLU A 74 9.16 46.70 -23.06
CA GLU A 74 10.36 46.87 -23.89
C GLU A 74 11.47 45.79 -23.86
N GLU A 75 11.57 45.02 -24.95
CA GLU A 75 12.89 44.71 -25.54
C GLU A 75 12.76 44.35 -27.03
N GLU A 76 13.28 45.23 -27.90
CA GLU A 76 13.55 44.94 -29.30
C GLU A 76 14.74 43.97 -29.40
N GLY A 77 14.53 42.77 -29.96
CA GLY A 77 15.61 41.83 -30.24
C GLY A 77 15.13 40.54 -30.88
N GLY A 78 15.47 40.31 -32.14
CA GLY A 78 14.88 39.28 -32.99
C GLY A 78 15.18 37.82 -32.61
N GLY A 79 14.29 36.93 -33.05
CA GLY A 79 14.48 35.47 -33.02
C GLY A 79 13.16 34.72 -32.85
N GLY A 80 12.30 34.68 -33.87
CA GLY A 80 11.08 33.89 -33.84
C GLY A 80 11.33 32.42 -34.17
N VAL A 81 11.13 31.51 -33.21
CA VAL A 81 10.79 30.08 -33.40
C VAL A 81 10.08 29.53 -32.13
N GLU A 82 8.93 28.86 -32.32
CA GLU A 82 8.27 27.86 -31.44
C GLU A 82 7.83 28.23 -30.00
N LYS A 83 6.81 29.08 -29.83
CA LYS A 83 5.98 29.11 -28.59
C LYS A 83 4.47 28.90 -28.81
N VAL A 84 4.01 28.86 -30.06
CA VAL A 84 2.56 28.85 -30.38
C VAL A 84 1.93 27.45 -30.26
N ASP A 85 2.71 26.37 -30.41
CA ASP A 85 2.18 25.00 -30.47
C ASP A 85 1.83 24.41 -29.08
N GLY A 86 2.51 24.86 -28.03
CA GLY A 86 2.28 24.37 -26.66
C GLY A 86 0.95 24.85 -26.05
N GLY A 87 0.49 26.06 -26.39
CA GLY A 87 -0.74 26.64 -25.84
C GLY A 87 -2.01 25.95 -26.36
N ALA A 88 -2.06 25.67 -27.67
CA ALA A 88 -3.18 24.98 -28.29
C ALA A 88 -3.34 23.54 -27.79
N GLN A 89 -2.22 22.84 -27.59
CA GLN A 89 -2.21 21.47 -27.09
C GLN A 89 -2.67 21.37 -25.62
N ILE A 90 -2.31 22.35 -24.79
CA ILE A 90 -2.78 22.45 -23.39
C ILE A 90 -4.27 22.73 -23.33
N ASP A 91 -4.79 23.64 -24.18
CA ASP A 91 -6.21 23.95 -24.24
C ASP A 91 -7.05 22.77 -24.75
N GLU A 92 -6.54 22.00 -25.71
CA GLU A 92 -7.17 20.76 -26.16
C GLU A 92 -7.22 19.70 -25.05
N GLN A 93 -6.10 19.49 -24.35
CA GLN A 93 -6.02 18.52 -23.26
C GLN A 93 -6.97 18.87 -22.10
N ARG A 94 -7.08 20.16 -21.77
CA ARG A 94 -8.06 20.67 -20.78
C ARG A 94 -9.50 20.46 -21.24
N GLY A 95 -9.79 20.68 -22.52
CA GLY A 95 -11.10 20.40 -23.09
C GLY A 95 -11.48 18.93 -23.00
N GLN A 96 -10.53 18.02 -23.25
CA GLN A 96 -10.72 16.58 -23.10
C GLN A 96 -10.96 16.18 -21.63
N GLU A 97 -10.17 16.73 -20.69
CA GLU A 97 -10.36 16.50 -19.25
C GLU A 97 -11.74 16.99 -18.79
N ALA A 98 -12.16 18.19 -19.20
CA ALA A 98 -13.46 18.75 -18.83
C ALA A 98 -14.63 17.87 -19.33
N SER A 99 -14.53 17.34 -20.55
CA SER A 99 -15.53 16.40 -21.10
C SER A 99 -15.56 15.06 -20.36
N LEU A 100 -14.39 14.53 -19.96
CA LEU A 100 -14.29 13.33 -19.15
C LEU A 100 -14.92 13.53 -17.76
N LEU A 101 -14.64 14.65 -17.11
CA LEU A 101 -15.23 14.97 -15.79
C LEU A 101 -16.74 15.20 -15.89
N LEU A 102 -17.23 15.79 -16.98
CA LEU A 102 -18.67 15.91 -17.24
C LEU A 102 -19.33 14.53 -17.41
N LEU A 103 -18.69 13.62 -18.15
CA LEU A 103 -19.14 12.23 -18.30
C LEU A 103 -19.12 11.46 -16.97
N ALA A 104 -18.07 11.64 -16.16
CA ALA A 104 -17.99 11.02 -14.84
C ALA A 104 -19.12 11.50 -13.92
N HIS A 105 -19.37 12.80 -13.87
CA HIS A 105 -20.52 13.35 -13.13
C HIS A 105 -21.85 12.81 -13.64
N TYR A 106 -22.02 12.70 -14.96
CA TYR A 106 -23.23 12.15 -15.55
C TYR A 106 -23.45 10.69 -15.14
N LEU A 107 -22.42 9.85 -15.25
CA LEU A 107 -22.46 8.46 -14.77
C LEU A 107 -22.80 8.39 -13.27
N GLN A 108 -22.13 9.19 -12.44
CA GLN A 108 -22.40 9.23 -11.00
C GLN A 108 -23.86 9.62 -10.70
N PHE A 109 -24.39 10.62 -11.39
CA PHE A 109 -25.79 11.05 -11.24
C PHE A 109 -26.75 9.92 -11.58
N LEU A 110 -26.58 9.29 -12.75
CA LEU A 110 -27.43 8.19 -13.19
C LEU A 110 -27.45 7.03 -12.20
N SER A 111 -26.31 6.72 -11.58
CA SER A 111 -26.16 5.58 -10.67
C SER A 111 -26.60 5.81 -9.24
N THR A 112 -26.65 7.07 -8.78
CA THR A 112 -26.89 7.38 -7.35
C THR A 112 -28.22 8.06 -7.11
N ARG A 113 -28.85 8.64 -8.13
CA ARG A 113 -30.11 9.36 -7.98
C ARG A 113 -31.28 8.54 -8.50
N PRO A 114 -32.33 8.35 -7.69
CA PRO A 114 -33.59 7.84 -8.21
C PRO A 114 -34.18 8.88 -9.15
N GLY A 115 -34.46 8.46 -10.38
CA GLY A 115 -35.13 9.27 -11.39
C GLY A 115 -36.58 8.82 -11.60
N PRO A 116 -37.36 9.59 -12.37
CA PRO A 116 -38.70 9.18 -12.81
C PRO A 116 -38.68 7.93 -13.71
N PHE A 117 -37.50 7.58 -14.27
CA PHE A 117 -37.29 6.45 -15.16
C PHE A 117 -36.13 5.58 -14.67
N ASN A 118 -36.10 4.32 -15.12
CA ASN A 118 -34.96 3.44 -14.90
C ASN A 118 -33.77 3.88 -15.78
N HIS A 119 -32.67 4.31 -15.16
CA HIS A 119 -31.49 4.82 -15.88
C HIS A 119 -30.61 3.74 -16.51
N ASN A 120 -30.90 2.44 -16.35
CA ASN A 120 -30.02 1.36 -16.81
C ASN A 120 -29.63 1.45 -18.29
N GLU A 121 -30.56 1.78 -19.18
CA GLU A 121 -30.26 1.94 -20.61
C GLU A 121 -29.32 3.11 -20.89
N LEU A 122 -29.54 4.27 -20.23
CA LEU A 122 -28.65 5.43 -20.33
C LEU A 122 -27.27 5.17 -19.73
N ILE A 123 -27.19 4.42 -18.62
CA ILE A 123 -25.92 3.99 -18.01
C ILE A 123 -25.17 3.08 -18.99
N HIS A 124 -25.84 2.10 -19.59
CA HIS A 124 -25.24 1.19 -20.56
C HIS A 124 -24.69 1.93 -21.79
N ILE A 125 -25.46 2.86 -22.36
CA ILE A 125 -25.01 3.68 -23.50
C ILE A 125 -23.81 4.54 -23.11
N SER A 126 -23.87 5.19 -21.95
CA SER A 126 -22.79 6.06 -21.45
C SER A 126 -21.50 5.27 -21.16
N LEU A 127 -21.61 4.06 -20.59
CA LEU A 127 -20.47 3.17 -20.39
C LEU A 127 -19.90 2.64 -21.70
N THR A 128 -20.74 2.33 -22.69
CA THR A 128 -20.28 1.94 -24.04
C THR A 128 -19.45 3.06 -24.69
N HIS A 129 -19.92 4.31 -24.55
CA HIS A 129 -19.15 5.47 -24.97
C HIS A 129 -17.83 5.61 -24.17
N PHE A 130 -17.88 5.43 -22.85
CA PHE A 130 -16.70 5.46 -21.98
C PHE A 130 -15.65 4.40 -22.41
N HIS A 131 -16.08 3.17 -22.67
CA HIS A 131 -15.21 2.06 -23.09
C HIS A 131 -14.56 2.30 -24.45
N SER A 132 -15.32 2.84 -25.40
CA SER A 132 -14.82 3.11 -26.75
C SER A 132 -13.85 4.29 -26.78
N VAL A 133 -14.22 5.42 -26.16
CA VAL A 133 -13.45 6.67 -26.25
C VAL A 133 -12.39 6.76 -25.16
N ILE A 134 -12.78 6.64 -23.88
CA ILE A 134 -11.90 6.87 -22.74
C ILE A 134 -10.94 5.69 -22.53
N LEU A 135 -11.44 4.46 -22.60
CA LEU A 135 -10.63 3.24 -22.47
C LEU A 135 -10.05 2.75 -23.80
N LYS A 136 -10.21 3.52 -24.90
CA LYS A 136 -9.70 3.22 -26.24
C LYS A 136 -10.05 1.79 -26.69
N ASN A 137 -11.34 1.48 -26.72
CA ASN A 137 -11.89 0.14 -26.97
C ASN A 137 -11.30 -0.95 -26.06
N LEU A 138 -11.27 -0.66 -24.75
CA LEU A 138 -10.75 -1.57 -23.71
C LEU A 138 -9.27 -1.96 -23.89
N SER A 139 -8.50 -1.16 -24.63
CA SER A 139 -7.05 -1.35 -24.73
C SER A 139 -6.28 -0.73 -23.56
N LEU A 140 -6.92 0.11 -22.75
CA LEU A 140 -6.36 0.76 -21.57
C LEU A 140 -7.27 0.49 -20.37
N ASP A 141 -6.69 0.22 -19.20
CA ASP A 141 -7.47 0.07 -17.97
C ASP A 141 -7.94 1.43 -17.45
N LEU A 142 -8.95 1.41 -16.58
CA LEU A 142 -9.55 2.63 -16.03
C LEU A 142 -8.57 3.48 -15.24
N HIS A 143 -7.71 2.86 -14.43
CA HIS A 143 -6.82 3.57 -13.53
C HIS A 143 -5.73 4.30 -14.30
N SER A 144 -5.15 3.65 -15.30
CA SER A 144 -4.22 4.28 -16.24
C SER A 144 -4.92 5.34 -17.10
N ALA A 145 -6.14 5.09 -17.56
CA ALA A 145 -6.91 6.09 -18.32
C ALA A 145 -7.18 7.35 -17.48
N ALA A 146 -7.65 7.19 -16.24
CA ALA A 146 -7.87 8.28 -15.31
C ALA A 146 -6.57 9.03 -15.02
N PHE A 147 -5.46 8.31 -14.80
CA PHE A 147 -4.16 8.93 -14.55
C PHE A 147 -3.66 9.77 -15.73
N HIS A 148 -3.75 9.26 -16.96
CA HIS A 148 -3.26 9.97 -18.14
C HIS A 148 -4.16 11.13 -18.61
N GLN A 149 -5.46 11.08 -18.30
CA GLN A 149 -6.46 12.03 -18.83
C GLN A 149 -6.94 13.05 -17.80
N THR A 150 -6.38 13.05 -16.58
CA THR A 150 -6.73 14.02 -15.54
C THR A 150 -5.49 14.58 -14.85
N THR A 151 -5.59 15.81 -14.38
CA THR A 151 -4.47 16.57 -13.82
C THR A 151 -4.41 16.53 -12.30
N SER A 152 -5.54 16.38 -11.60
CA SER A 152 -5.62 16.34 -10.13
C SER A 152 -6.04 14.98 -9.55
N ASP A 153 -5.70 14.74 -8.28
CA ASP A 153 -6.11 13.54 -7.54
C ASP A 153 -7.64 13.48 -7.37
N GLU A 154 -8.29 14.62 -7.16
CA GLU A 154 -9.74 14.73 -7.02
C GLU A 154 -10.45 14.34 -8.32
N ALA A 155 -9.95 14.82 -9.46
CA ALA A 155 -10.43 14.48 -10.79
C ALA A 155 -10.29 12.97 -11.07
N ARG A 156 -9.11 12.39 -10.79
CA ARG A 156 -8.88 10.94 -10.88
C ARG A 156 -9.88 10.13 -10.08
N ARG A 157 -10.08 10.50 -8.81
CA ARG A 157 -10.98 9.79 -7.88
C ARG A 157 -12.42 9.84 -8.35
N LEU A 158 -12.88 10.99 -8.85
CA LEU A 158 -14.23 11.15 -9.41
C LEU A 158 -14.45 10.19 -10.58
N VAL A 159 -13.53 10.16 -11.55
CA VAL A 159 -13.64 9.30 -12.74
C VAL A 159 -13.72 7.82 -12.35
N ILE A 160 -12.81 7.38 -11.48
CA ILE A 160 -12.75 5.99 -11.02
C ILE A 160 -14.05 5.62 -10.27
N LYS A 161 -14.47 6.46 -9.32
CA LYS A 161 -15.68 6.23 -8.52
C LYS A 161 -16.93 6.15 -9.40
N ALA A 162 -17.11 7.13 -10.28
CA ALA A 162 -18.27 7.21 -11.17
C ALA A 162 -18.38 5.97 -12.07
N TYR A 163 -17.25 5.51 -12.62
CA TYR A 163 -17.21 4.32 -13.45
C TYR A 163 -17.67 3.07 -12.68
N PHE A 164 -17.15 2.83 -11.47
CA PHE A 164 -17.53 1.65 -10.70
C PHE A 164 -18.95 1.72 -10.17
N LEU A 165 -19.46 2.90 -9.79
CA LEU A 165 -20.87 3.09 -9.46
C LEU A 165 -21.78 2.72 -10.64
N ALA A 166 -21.47 3.24 -11.83
CA ALA A 166 -22.21 2.95 -13.04
C ALA A 166 -22.16 1.48 -13.43
N ARG A 167 -20.99 0.86 -13.36
CA ARG A 167 -20.81 -0.55 -13.69
C ARG A 167 -21.63 -1.46 -12.76
N HIS A 168 -21.63 -1.19 -11.46
CA HIS A 168 -22.37 -1.99 -10.47
C HIS A 168 -23.89 -1.72 -10.46
N ALA A 169 -24.35 -0.62 -11.08
CA ALA A 169 -25.78 -0.38 -11.28
C ALA A 169 -26.39 -1.29 -12.36
N LEU A 170 -25.56 -1.87 -13.23
CA LEU A 170 -25.97 -2.80 -14.29
C LEU A 170 -25.74 -4.26 -13.87
N SER A 171 -26.40 -5.19 -14.57
CA SER A 171 -26.09 -6.61 -14.41
C SER A 171 -24.75 -6.95 -15.07
N ASP A 172 -24.04 -7.96 -14.56
CA ASP A 172 -22.74 -8.37 -15.11
C ASP A 172 -22.80 -8.80 -16.58
N SER A 173 -23.96 -9.30 -17.05
CA SER A 173 -24.17 -9.66 -18.46
C SER A 173 -24.24 -8.47 -19.40
N ASP A 174 -24.57 -7.29 -18.89
CA ASP A 174 -24.77 -6.08 -19.69
C ASP A 174 -23.48 -5.26 -19.84
N CYS A 175 -22.39 -5.64 -19.15
CA CYS A 175 -21.14 -4.89 -19.17
C CYS A 175 -19.96 -5.71 -19.68
N SER A 176 -19.24 -5.17 -20.68
CA SER A 176 -17.96 -5.73 -21.12
C SER A 176 -16.99 -5.88 -19.94
N ARG A 177 -16.25 -6.99 -19.86
CA ARG A 177 -15.27 -7.20 -18.78
C ARG A 177 -14.18 -6.12 -18.83
N PRO A 178 -13.73 -5.60 -17.67
CA PRO A 178 -12.66 -4.62 -17.65
C PRO A 178 -11.35 -5.26 -18.14
N PRO A 179 -10.42 -4.46 -18.70
CA PRO A 179 -9.07 -4.93 -19.01
C PRO A 179 -8.37 -5.41 -17.74
N VAL A 180 -7.73 -6.57 -17.83
CA VAL A 180 -6.97 -7.16 -16.72
C VAL A 180 -5.52 -6.70 -16.82
N GLY A 181 -4.94 -6.30 -15.69
CA GLY A 181 -3.55 -5.92 -15.59
C GLY A 181 -2.59 -7.04 -16.01
N LYS A 182 -1.52 -6.69 -16.71
CA LYS A 182 -0.54 -7.65 -17.25
C LYS A 182 0.20 -8.41 -16.16
N LEU A 183 0.27 -7.89 -14.94
CA LEU A 183 0.78 -8.62 -13.78
C LEU A 183 -0.10 -9.82 -13.42
N TRP A 184 -1.40 -9.77 -13.67
CA TRP A 184 -2.34 -10.84 -13.31
C TRP A 184 -2.68 -11.78 -14.48
N SER A 185 -2.39 -11.39 -15.72
CA SER A 185 -2.68 -12.21 -16.90
C SER A 185 -1.78 -13.44 -17.00
N ALA A 186 -2.34 -14.60 -17.34
CA ALA A 186 -1.57 -15.84 -17.54
C ALA A 186 -0.76 -15.87 -18.86
N ASP A 187 -1.12 -15.03 -19.83
CA ASP A 187 -0.63 -15.13 -21.20
C ASP A 187 0.71 -14.41 -21.44
N GLY A 188 1.72 -15.18 -21.86
CA GLY A 188 2.79 -14.75 -22.79
C GLY A 188 3.84 -13.73 -22.32
N VAL A 189 3.78 -13.23 -21.09
CA VAL A 189 4.81 -12.33 -20.57
C VAL A 189 6.08 -13.12 -20.23
N PRO A 190 7.31 -12.62 -20.50
CA PRO A 190 8.56 -13.23 -20.02
C PRO A 190 8.44 -13.63 -18.55
N GLN A 191 9.01 -14.78 -18.16
CA GLN A 191 8.86 -15.49 -16.87
C GLN A 191 8.74 -14.57 -15.64
N LYS A 192 7.58 -13.95 -15.43
CA LYS A 192 7.30 -13.14 -14.25
C LYS A 192 7.03 -14.10 -13.09
N LYS A 193 7.63 -13.79 -11.96
CA LYS A 193 7.38 -14.46 -10.69
C LYS A 193 7.05 -13.41 -9.66
N LEU A 194 5.82 -13.49 -9.16
CA LEU A 194 5.26 -12.54 -8.21
C LEU A 194 5.35 -13.12 -6.80
N VAL A 195 5.63 -12.25 -5.86
CA VAL A 195 5.59 -12.49 -4.42
C VAL A 195 4.66 -11.47 -3.78
N GLY A 196 3.88 -11.87 -2.78
CA GLY A 196 3.06 -10.94 -1.99
C GLY A 196 3.70 -10.60 -0.64
N VAL A 197 3.73 -9.32 -0.28
CA VAL A 197 4.11 -8.89 1.07
C VAL A 197 3.00 -8.10 1.73
N PHE A 198 2.82 -8.34 3.02
CA PHE A 198 1.80 -7.69 3.86
C PHE A 198 2.47 -6.94 5.00
N GLY A 199 1.94 -5.77 5.35
CA GLY A 199 2.51 -4.92 6.41
C GLY A 199 2.05 -5.28 7.82
N GLY A 200 2.75 -4.78 8.83
CA GLY A 200 2.34 -4.85 10.23
C GLY A 200 1.76 -3.54 10.75
N GLN A 201 1.70 -3.39 12.08
CA GLN A 201 1.38 -2.12 12.72
C GLN A 201 2.43 -1.06 12.38
N GLY A 202 1.98 0.07 11.83
CA GLY A 202 2.80 1.20 11.42
C GLY A 202 2.50 2.46 12.25
N VAL A 203 2.42 3.62 11.59
CA VAL A 203 1.88 4.82 12.23
C VAL A 203 0.37 4.61 12.39
N ASN A 204 -0.08 4.38 13.63
CA ASN A 204 -1.40 3.85 14.01
C ASN A 204 -2.65 4.64 13.56
N GLU A 205 -2.51 5.66 12.73
CA GLU A 205 -3.61 6.51 12.28
C GLU A 205 -3.87 6.40 10.76
N THR A 206 -2.86 5.99 9.98
CA THR A 206 -2.94 6.01 8.52
C THR A 206 -3.89 4.95 7.98
N TYR A 207 -4.04 3.82 8.68
CA TYR A 207 -4.91 2.73 8.24
C TYR A 207 -6.37 3.16 8.11
N TRP A 208 -6.88 3.97 9.04
CA TRP A 208 -8.28 4.39 9.01
C TRP A 208 -8.53 5.35 7.85
N GLN A 209 -7.63 6.30 7.64
CA GLN A 209 -7.74 7.21 6.49
C GLN A 209 -7.63 6.44 5.17
N GLU A 210 -6.81 5.39 5.13
CA GLU A 210 -6.70 4.50 3.98
C GLU A 210 -8.02 3.76 3.70
N LEU A 211 -8.71 3.26 4.75
CA LEU A 211 -10.05 2.68 4.62
C LEU A 211 -11.08 3.70 4.12
N VAL A 212 -11.11 4.91 4.70
CA VAL A 212 -12.01 6.00 4.27
C VAL A 212 -11.80 6.29 2.79
N ASN A 213 -10.54 6.42 2.38
CA ASN A 213 -10.19 6.69 0.99
C ASN A 213 -10.61 5.53 0.07
N LEU A 214 -10.37 4.29 0.47
CA LEU A 214 -10.70 3.10 -0.32
C LEU A 214 -12.22 2.94 -0.46
N TYR A 215 -12.97 3.04 0.64
CA TYR A 215 -14.43 2.98 0.65
C TYR A 215 -15.07 4.13 -0.13
N SER A 216 -14.51 5.34 -0.05
CA SER A 216 -15.02 6.48 -0.83
C SER A 216 -14.94 6.28 -2.34
N LEU A 217 -13.97 5.47 -2.80
CA LEU A 217 -13.64 5.21 -4.19
C LEU A 217 -14.35 3.95 -4.72
N TYR A 218 -14.46 2.91 -3.89
CA TYR A 218 -15.03 1.61 -4.25
C TYR A 218 -16.16 1.17 -3.30
N PRO A 219 -17.18 2.01 -3.04
CA PRO A 219 -18.21 1.69 -2.05
C PRO A 219 -18.96 0.42 -2.42
N THR A 220 -19.31 0.22 -3.69
CA THR A 220 -20.08 -0.94 -4.16
C THR A 220 -19.31 -2.25 -4.09
N ILE A 221 -17.99 -2.23 -4.28
CA ILE A 221 -17.13 -3.42 -4.19
C ILE A 221 -16.94 -3.82 -2.73
N LEU A 222 -16.72 -2.83 -1.86
CA LEU A 222 -16.33 -3.08 -0.47
C LEU A 222 -17.50 -3.27 0.50
N LEU A 223 -18.67 -2.66 0.23
CA LEU A 223 -19.78 -2.66 1.18
C LEU A 223 -20.17 -4.07 1.68
N PRO A 224 -20.30 -5.11 0.83
CA PRO A 224 -20.67 -6.45 1.31
C PRO A 224 -19.66 -7.04 2.30
N PHE A 225 -18.36 -6.77 2.11
CA PHE A 225 -17.33 -7.20 3.03
C PHE A 225 -17.37 -6.40 4.33
N LEU A 226 -17.52 -5.08 4.23
CA LEU A 226 -17.55 -4.19 5.40
C LEU A 226 -18.77 -4.45 6.29
N GLU A 227 -19.93 -4.78 5.72
CA GLU A 227 -21.13 -5.19 6.46
C GLU A 227 -20.89 -6.49 7.24
N ALA A 228 -20.33 -7.52 6.58
CA ALA A 228 -20.01 -8.78 7.23
C ALA A 228 -18.98 -8.59 8.36
N ALA A 229 -17.92 -7.81 8.10
CA ALA A 229 -16.86 -7.55 9.06
C ALA A 229 -17.34 -6.68 10.25
N ASP A 230 -18.17 -5.67 10.00
CA ASP A 230 -18.75 -4.82 11.04
C ASP A 230 -19.64 -5.64 11.99
N GLN A 231 -20.54 -6.46 11.44
CA GLN A 231 -21.38 -7.36 12.23
C GLN A 231 -20.55 -8.37 13.04
N HIS A 232 -19.53 -8.97 12.41
CA HIS A 232 -18.66 -9.95 13.06
C HIS A 232 -17.86 -9.34 14.21
N LEU A 233 -17.21 -8.19 13.99
CA LEU A 233 -16.45 -7.50 15.03
C LEU A 233 -17.35 -6.97 16.15
N HIS A 234 -18.56 -6.52 15.82
CA HIS A 234 -19.54 -6.15 16.83
C HIS A 234 -19.92 -7.33 17.74
N SER A 235 -20.11 -8.53 17.16
CA SER A 235 -20.36 -9.76 17.90
C SER A 235 -19.19 -10.11 18.83
N LEU A 236 -17.95 -10.10 18.31
CA LEU A 236 -16.74 -10.38 19.10
C LEU A 236 -16.56 -9.40 20.27
N CYS A 237 -16.75 -8.10 20.01
CA CYS A 237 -16.69 -7.06 21.04
C CYS A 237 -17.77 -7.23 22.11
N SER A 238 -18.92 -7.81 21.76
CA SER A 238 -20.07 -7.97 22.66
C SER A 238 -19.99 -9.24 23.51
N SER A 239 -18.98 -10.09 23.33
CA SER A 239 -18.75 -11.25 24.18
C SER A 239 -18.49 -10.87 25.64
N ASP A 240 -18.86 -11.74 26.59
CA ASP A 240 -18.74 -11.48 28.03
C ASP A 240 -17.29 -11.12 28.45
N HIS A 241 -16.30 -11.82 27.88
CA HIS A 241 -14.88 -11.56 28.13
C HIS A 241 -14.44 -10.20 27.60
N ALA A 242 -14.84 -9.86 26.37
CA ALA A 242 -14.52 -8.57 25.76
C ALA A 242 -15.16 -7.41 26.54
N GLN A 243 -16.43 -7.55 26.95
CA GLN A 243 -17.12 -6.56 27.76
C GLN A 243 -16.51 -6.43 29.16
N THR A 244 -16.10 -7.53 29.78
CA THR A 244 -15.46 -7.49 31.12
C THR A 244 -14.11 -6.78 31.10
N SER A 245 -13.35 -6.90 30.01
CA SER A 245 -12.01 -6.29 29.86
C SER A 245 -11.98 -4.76 29.87
N SER A 246 -13.11 -4.10 29.69
CA SER A 246 -13.25 -2.64 29.48
C SER A 246 -12.57 -2.05 28.24
N LEU A 247 -11.80 -2.83 27.47
CA LEU A 247 -11.08 -2.39 26.26
C LEU A 247 -12.02 -1.80 25.20
N TYR A 248 -13.23 -2.34 25.09
CA TYR A 248 -14.21 -1.96 24.05
C TYR A 248 -15.38 -1.13 24.58
N LYS A 249 -15.55 -0.98 25.90
CA LYS A 249 -16.70 -0.29 26.50
C LYS A 249 -16.93 1.15 25.99
N PRO A 250 -15.90 1.98 25.75
CA PRO A 250 -16.12 3.37 25.35
C PRO A 250 -16.77 3.55 23.98
N HIS A 251 -16.42 2.73 22.99
CA HIS A 251 -16.86 2.94 21.60
C HIS A 251 -17.20 1.66 20.82
N GLY A 252 -16.84 0.47 21.32
CA GLY A 252 -16.92 -0.79 20.59
C GLY A 252 -16.07 -0.77 19.32
N ILE A 253 -16.45 -1.60 18.35
CA ILE A 253 -16.00 -1.52 16.96
C ILE A 253 -17.24 -1.34 16.09
N GLN A 254 -17.37 -0.17 15.43
CA GLN A 254 -18.54 0.23 14.63
C GLN A 254 -18.08 0.92 13.33
N ILE A 255 -17.45 0.14 12.46
CA ILE A 255 -16.77 0.58 11.23
C ILE A 255 -17.73 1.37 10.33
N LEU A 256 -18.90 0.81 10.02
CA LEU A 256 -19.84 1.43 9.09
C LEU A 256 -20.39 2.74 9.63
N LYS A 257 -20.67 2.79 10.94
CA LYS A 257 -21.08 4.04 11.61
C LYS A 257 -19.99 5.10 11.48
N TRP A 258 -18.75 4.75 11.76
CA TRP A 258 -17.61 5.68 11.69
C TRP A 258 -17.31 6.15 10.27
N LEU A 259 -17.53 5.31 9.26
CA LEU A 259 -17.39 5.66 7.84
C LEU A 259 -18.51 6.59 7.36
N ASN A 260 -19.76 6.30 7.72
CA ASN A 260 -20.93 7.07 7.27
C ASN A 260 -21.14 8.37 8.07
N GLN A 261 -20.65 8.43 9.31
CA GLN A 261 -20.76 9.58 10.19
C GLN A 261 -19.39 9.94 10.77
N ALA A 262 -18.66 10.81 10.09
CA ALA A 262 -17.31 11.21 10.48
C ALA A 262 -17.23 11.78 11.91
N SER A 263 -18.30 12.44 12.39
CA SER A 263 -18.40 12.95 13.77
C SER A 263 -18.52 11.86 14.85
N SER A 264 -18.88 10.64 14.47
CA SER A 264 -18.98 9.49 15.39
C SER A 264 -17.66 8.73 15.57
N ARG A 265 -16.62 9.14 14.83
CA ARG A 265 -15.29 8.52 14.87
C ARG A 265 -14.70 8.62 16.29
N PRO A 266 -14.20 7.52 16.87
CA PRO A 266 -13.52 7.54 18.17
C PRO A 266 -12.24 8.38 18.16
N PRO A 267 -11.76 8.80 19.35
CA PRO A 267 -10.47 9.47 19.48
C PRO A 267 -9.33 8.63 18.88
N THR A 268 -8.35 9.32 18.34
CA THR A 268 -7.18 8.72 17.70
C THR A 268 -6.46 7.70 18.60
N ALA A 269 -6.33 7.98 19.90
CA ALA A 269 -5.72 7.05 20.85
C ALA A 269 -6.49 5.73 20.99
N TYR A 270 -7.81 5.74 20.83
CA TYR A 270 -8.63 4.52 20.85
C TYR A 270 -8.40 3.69 19.59
N LEU A 271 -8.45 4.33 18.42
CA LEU A 271 -8.13 3.68 17.14
C LEU A 271 -6.69 3.15 17.10
N ALA A 272 -5.76 3.82 17.78
CA ALA A 272 -4.36 3.41 17.85
C ALA A 272 -4.10 2.27 18.87
N SER A 273 -5.07 1.94 19.72
CA SER A 273 -4.90 0.83 20.66
C SER A 273 -4.82 -0.51 19.91
N CYS A 274 -3.99 -1.43 20.38
CA CYS A 274 -3.83 -2.75 19.76
C CYS A 274 -5.12 -3.59 19.61
N PRO A 275 -6.08 -3.60 20.57
CA PRO A 275 -7.29 -4.41 20.40
C PRO A 275 -8.20 -3.89 19.27
N ILE A 276 -8.06 -2.62 18.88
CA ILE A 276 -8.81 -2.00 17.78
C ILE A 276 -7.99 -2.03 16.49
N SER A 277 -6.73 -1.60 16.54
CA SER A 277 -5.90 -1.46 15.34
C SER A 277 -5.50 -2.79 14.70
N LEU A 278 -5.24 -3.87 15.45
CA LEU A 278 -4.86 -5.16 14.86
C LEU A 278 -5.92 -5.68 13.88
N PRO A 279 -7.18 -5.91 14.29
CA PRO A 279 -8.20 -6.40 13.37
C PRO A 279 -8.50 -5.40 12.25
N LEU A 280 -8.49 -4.09 12.52
CA LEU A 280 -8.78 -3.09 11.49
C LEU A 280 -7.64 -2.96 10.46
N ILE A 281 -6.38 -3.08 10.85
CA ILE A 281 -5.26 -3.09 9.90
C ILE A 281 -5.38 -4.30 8.96
N GLY A 282 -5.67 -5.48 9.50
CA GLY A 282 -5.91 -6.67 8.67
C GLY A 282 -7.11 -6.50 7.75
N LEU A 283 -8.20 -5.90 8.25
CA LEU A 283 -9.38 -5.58 7.45
C LEU A 283 -9.06 -4.67 6.27
N VAL A 284 -8.22 -3.64 6.45
CA VAL A 284 -7.83 -2.75 5.34
C VAL A 284 -6.95 -3.47 4.32
N GLN A 285 -6.04 -4.36 4.75
CA GLN A 285 -5.25 -5.19 3.82
C GLN A 285 -6.13 -6.13 3.00
N ILE A 286 -7.12 -6.75 3.64
CA ILE A 286 -8.13 -7.58 2.96
C ILE A 286 -8.97 -6.73 2.00
N ALA A 287 -9.36 -5.53 2.40
CA ALA A 287 -10.11 -4.59 1.55
C ALA A 287 -9.31 -4.20 0.30
N HIS A 288 -7.99 -3.99 0.40
CA HIS A 288 -7.13 -3.78 -0.77
C HIS A 288 -7.12 -4.97 -1.72
N TYR A 289 -7.03 -6.19 -1.17
CA TYR A 289 -7.08 -7.41 -1.98
C TYR A 289 -8.42 -7.57 -2.72
N ILE A 290 -9.54 -7.36 -2.01
CA ILE A 290 -10.90 -7.37 -2.58
C ILE A 290 -11.05 -6.30 -3.67
N THR A 291 -10.59 -5.08 -3.38
CA THR A 291 -10.67 -3.95 -4.32
C THR A 291 -9.87 -4.23 -5.59
N LEU A 292 -8.64 -4.73 -5.47
CA LEU A 292 -7.79 -5.07 -6.59
C LEU A 292 -8.49 -6.04 -7.55
N GLY A 293 -9.10 -7.08 -7.00
CA GLY A 293 -9.78 -8.09 -7.79
C GLY A 293 -11.12 -7.65 -8.34
N GLY A 294 -11.98 -7.08 -7.50
CA GLY A 294 -13.28 -6.55 -7.90
C GLY A 294 -13.14 -5.47 -9.00
N ALA A 295 -12.14 -4.61 -8.90
CA ALA A 295 -11.92 -3.55 -9.88
C ALA A 295 -11.47 -4.10 -11.27
N GLN A 296 -10.81 -5.25 -11.30
CA GLN A 296 -10.34 -5.90 -12.54
C GLN A 296 -11.22 -7.08 -12.99
N GLY A 297 -12.32 -7.34 -12.30
CA GLY A 297 -13.18 -8.51 -12.58
C GLY A 297 -12.48 -9.85 -12.36
N LEU A 298 -11.48 -9.89 -11.47
CA LEU A 298 -10.76 -11.10 -11.08
C LEU A 298 -11.41 -11.76 -9.88
N THR A 299 -11.36 -13.09 -9.82
CA THR A 299 -11.74 -13.87 -8.63
C THR A 299 -10.60 -13.88 -7.61
N PRO A 300 -10.87 -14.23 -6.34
CA PRO A 300 -9.82 -14.45 -5.34
C PRO A 300 -8.72 -15.39 -5.82
N ASN A 301 -9.06 -16.55 -6.40
CA ASN A 301 -8.02 -17.50 -6.85
C ASN A 301 -7.26 -17.01 -8.08
N ALA A 302 -7.87 -16.16 -8.92
CA ALA A 302 -7.20 -15.60 -10.09
C ALA A 302 -6.00 -14.73 -9.69
N ILE A 303 -6.06 -14.06 -8.53
CA ILE A 303 -4.94 -13.29 -7.98
C ILE A 303 -3.98 -14.22 -7.23
N SER A 304 -4.46 -15.01 -6.27
CA SER A 304 -3.58 -15.83 -5.42
C SER A 304 -2.74 -16.83 -6.22
N SER A 305 -3.29 -17.38 -7.32
CA SER A 305 -2.57 -18.30 -8.21
C SER A 305 -1.39 -17.67 -8.96
N GLN A 306 -1.31 -16.34 -9.04
CA GLN A 306 -0.18 -15.63 -9.66
C GLN A 306 0.98 -15.42 -8.68
N LEU A 307 0.75 -15.52 -7.37
CA LEU A 307 1.74 -15.31 -6.31
C LEU A 307 2.65 -16.56 -6.11
N LYS A 308 3.10 -17.15 -7.22
CA LYS A 308 3.88 -18.41 -7.23
C LYS A 308 5.23 -18.32 -6.52
N GLY A 309 5.78 -17.11 -6.36
CA GLY A 309 6.99 -16.88 -5.58
C GLY A 309 6.80 -17.03 -4.08
N GLY A 310 5.53 -17.07 -3.62
CA GLY A 310 5.15 -17.16 -2.21
C GLY A 310 4.66 -15.82 -1.66
N VAL A 311 4.27 -15.85 -0.39
CA VAL A 311 3.83 -14.68 0.35
C VAL A 311 4.44 -14.68 1.75
N THR A 312 4.53 -13.50 2.35
CA THR A 312 4.87 -13.35 3.77
C THR A 312 4.29 -12.05 4.29
N GLY A 313 4.22 -11.88 5.60
CA GLY A 313 3.70 -10.67 6.21
C GLY A 313 4.53 -10.25 7.40
N HIS A 314 4.75 -8.96 7.53
CA HIS A 314 5.48 -8.39 8.65
C HIS A 314 4.56 -8.35 9.87
N SER A 315 4.99 -8.98 10.97
CA SER A 315 4.21 -9.07 12.21
C SER A 315 2.80 -9.60 11.91
N GLN A 316 1.75 -8.89 12.31
CA GLN A 316 0.36 -9.28 12.08
C GLN A 316 -0.02 -9.52 10.61
N GLY A 317 0.70 -8.95 9.64
CA GLY A 317 0.44 -9.15 8.23
C GLY A 317 0.54 -10.61 7.79
N VAL A 318 1.25 -11.46 8.56
CA VAL A 318 1.41 -12.89 8.24
C VAL A 318 0.07 -13.64 8.25
N VAL A 319 -0.90 -13.20 9.06
CA VAL A 319 -2.26 -13.79 9.09
C VAL A 319 -3.00 -13.53 7.78
N VAL A 320 -2.92 -12.30 7.25
CA VAL A 320 -3.53 -11.93 5.97
C VAL A 320 -2.82 -12.59 4.80
N ALA A 321 -1.49 -12.72 4.88
CA ALA A 321 -0.71 -13.47 3.90
C ALA A 321 -1.15 -14.95 3.84
N ALA A 322 -1.30 -15.59 5.01
CA ALA A 322 -1.76 -16.97 5.13
C ALA A 322 -3.18 -17.16 4.57
N LEU A 323 -4.10 -16.23 4.85
CA LEU A 323 -5.44 -16.22 4.26
C LEU A 323 -5.38 -16.21 2.73
N ILE A 324 -4.66 -15.25 2.15
CA ILE A 324 -4.63 -15.00 0.69
C ILE A 324 -3.89 -16.09 -0.09
N ALA A 325 -2.91 -16.77 0.53
CA ALA A 325 -2.21 -17.87 -0.12
C ALA A 325 -3.10 -19.10 -0.39
N GLY A 326 -4.19 -19.25 0.35
CA GLY A 326 -5.15 -20.33 0.18
C GLY A 326 -6.00 -20.16 -1.08
N LYS A 327 -6.54 -21.29 -1.53
CA LYS A 327 -7.49 -21.32 -2.65
C LYS A 327 -8.86 -21.73 -2.19
N LEU A 328 -9.85 -20.99 -2.64
CA LEU A 328 -11.24 -21.42 -2.55
C LEU A 328 -11.50 -22.60 -3.50
N PRO A 329 -12.45 -23.50 -3.19
CA PRO A 329 -12.94 -24.49 -4.14
C PRO A 329 -13.38 -23.81 -5.44
N SER A 330 -13.15 -24.47 -6.60
CA SER A 330 -13.35 -23.82 -7.91
C SER A 330 -14.80 -23.40 -8.16
N GLU A 331 -15.74 -24.17 -7.62
CA GLU A 331 -17.19 -23.90 -7.65
C GLU A 331 -17.64 -22.78 -6.70
N LYS A 332 -16.75 -22.33 -5.81
CA LYS A 332 -16.99 -21.29 -4.79
C LYS A 332 -16.02 -20.11 -4.89
N ASP A 333 -15.25 -19.99 -5.98
CA ASP A 333 -14.25 -18.93 -6.18
C ASP A 333 -14.91 -17.57 -6.46
N THR A 334 -15.49 -17.00 -5.40
CA THR A 334 -16.26 -15.76 -5.44
C THR A 334 -15.86 -14.86 -4.28
N TRP A 335 -16.05 -13.55 -4.45
CA TRP A 335 -15.79 -12.59 -3.38
C TRP A 335 -16.68 -12.78 -2.15
N ALA A 336 -17.91 -13.29 -2.33
CA ALA A 336 -18.80 -13.58 -1.21
C ALA A 336 -18.25 -14.68 -0.28
N GLU A 337 -17.74 -15.78 -0.85
CA GLU A 337 -17.12 -16.88 -0.09
C GLU A 337 -15.76 -16.44 0.50
N PHE A 338 -14.99 -15.62 -0.22
CA PHE A 338 -13.77 -15.03 0.31
C PHE A 338 -14.06 -14.10 1.51
N ASN A 339 -15.13 -13.32 1.47
CA ASN A 339 -15.52 -12.45 2.58
C ASN A 339 -15.79 -13.25 3.86
N GLN A 340 -16.37 -14.45 3.75
CA GLN A 340 -16.53 -15.36 4.90
C GLN A 340 -15.18 -15.87 5.39
N SER A 341 -14.29 -16.27 4.48
CA SER A 341 -12.93 -16.70 4.83
C SER A 341 -12.13 -15.59 5.53
N ALA A 342 -12.34 -14.34 5.12
CA ALA A 342 -11.71 -13.17 5.71
C ALA A 342 -12.11 -12.93 7.17
N LEU A 343 -13.32 -13.34 7.59
CA LEU A 343 -13.76 -13.21 8.98
C LEU A 343 -12.89 -14.04 9.94
N HIS A 344 -12.37 -15.19 9.50
CA HIS A 344 -11.42 -16.00 10.30
C HIS A 344 -10.12 -15.24 10.57
N ALA A 345 -9.55 -14.56 9.57
CA ALA A 345 -8.38 -13.70 9.77
C ALA A 345 -8.68 -12.52 10.72
N ILE A 346 -9.88 -11.94 10.62
CA ILE A 346 -10.31 -10.88 11.53
C ILE A 346 -10.47 -11.42 12.97
N SER A 347 -11.03 -12.62 13.16
CA SER A 347 -11.13 -13.28 14.47
C SER A 347 -9.76 -13.48 15.12
N VAL A 348 -8.79 -13.98 14.35
CA VAL A 348 -7.41 -14.18 14.79
C VAL A 348 -6.77 -12.86 15.22
N LEU A 349 -6.85 -11.84 14.38
CA LEU A 349 -6.26 -10.53 14.68
C LEU A 349 -6.94 -9.83 15.86
N PHE A 350 -8.26 -9.97 15.99
CA PHE A 350 -9.00 -9.51 17.16
C PHE A 350 -8.49 -10.19 18.43
N GLN A 351 -8.37 -11.52 18.43
CA GLN A 351 -7.90 -12.27 19.60
C GLN A 351 -6.44 -11.96 19.96
N ILE A 352 -5.56 -11.76 18.97
CA ILE A 352 -4.18 -11.34 19.22
C ILE A 352 -4.13 -9.95 19.85
N GLY A 353 -4.95 -9.02 19.36
CA GLY A 353 -5.08 -7.67 19.91
C GLY A 353 -5.61 -7.70 21.34
N PHE A 354 -6.63 -8.53 21.59
CA PHE A 354 -7.27 -8.71 22.88
C PHE A 354 -6.31 -9.32 23.93
N GLN A 355 -5.76 -10.49 23.66
CA GLN A 355 -4.89 -11.22 24.59
C GLN A 355 -3.59 -10.47 24.86
N GLY A 356 -3.00 -9.82 23.84
CA GLY A 356 -1.80 -8.99 24.02
C GLY A 356 -2.05 -7.79 24.92
N SER A 357 -3.21 -7.15 24.79
CA SER A 357 -3.59 -5.98 25.60
C SER A 357 -3.96 -6.36 27.05
N LEU A 358 -4.51 -7.56 27.27
CA LEU A 358 -4.73 -8.10 28.61
C LEU A 358 -3.42 -8.49 29.30
N ALA A 359 -2.48 -9.09 28.55
CA ALA A 359 -1.18 -9.50 29.08
C ALA A 359 -0.30 -8.31 29.45
N PHE A 360 -0.39 -7.21 28.69
CA PHE A 360 0.38 -6.01 28.93
C PHE A 360 -0.51 -4.75 28.95
N PRO A 361 -1.23 -4.49 30.06
CA PRO A 361 -2.08 -3.32 30.19
C PRO A 361 -1.26 -2.02 30.13
N GLN A 362 -1.81 -0.99 29.48
CA GLN A 362 -1.14 0.29 29.36
C GLN A 362 -0.96 0.95 30.74
N THR A 363 0.29 1.19 31.12
CA THR A 363 0.64 1.90 32.35
C THR A 363 1.04 3.34 32.04
N SER A 364 0.66 4.27 32.93
CA SER A 364 1.08 5.66 32.82
C SER A 364 2.52 5.83 33.29
N LEU A 365 3.36 6.45 32.46
CA LEU A 365 4.69 6.88 32.89
C LEU A 365 4.61 8.25 33.55
N ALA A 366 5.52 8.49 34.50
CA ALA A 366 5.66 9.81 35.13
C ALA A 366 5.98 10.87 34.05
N PRO A 367 5.35 12.07 34.08
CA PRO A 367 5.55 13.10 33.06
C PRO A 367 7.02 13.46 32.81
N LYS A 368 7.84 13.40 33.87
CA LYS A 368 9.29 13.61 33.79
C LYS A 368 9.99 12.62 32.85
N LEU A 369 9.58 11.35 32.83
CA LEU A 369 10.16 10.33 31.95
C LEU A 369 9.68 10.50 30.51
N THR A 370 8.39 10.81 30.33
CA THR A 370 7.81 11.10 29.01
C THR A 370 8.50 12.30 28.35
N GLY A 371 8.78 13.37 29.12
CA GLY A 371 9.46 14.57 28.64
C GLY A 371 10.89 14.35 28.15
N ILE A 372 11.57 13.26 28.54
CA ILE A 372 12.96 13.00 28.11
C ILE A 372 13.03 12.72 26.60
N THR A 373 12.00 12.08 26.04
CA THR A 373 12.02 11.56 24.66
C THR A 373 10.95 12.18 23.77
N ALA A 374 9.91 12.78 24.35
CA ALA A 374 8.73 13.27 23.63
C ALA A 374 9.07 14.17 22.42
N GLU A 375 10.06 15.06 22.56
CA GLU A 375 10.42 16.02 21.50
C GLU A 375 11.20 15.37 20.34
N ASN A 376 12.05 14.38 20.60
CA ASN A 376 13.02 13.88 19.62
C ASN A 376 12.69 12.47 19.11
N GLU A 377 12.41 11.51 20.00
CA GLU A 377 12.13 10.11 19.65
C GLU A 377 10.64 9.76 19.77
N GLY A 378 9.83 10.65 20.34
CA GLY A 378 8.40 10.49 20.53
C GLY A 378 8.01 9.99 21.94
N ILE A 379 6.70 9.78 22.12
CA ILE A 379 6.11 9.31 23.38
C ILE A 379 6.59 7.87 23.62
N PRO A 380 7.10 7.53 24.83
CA PRO A 380 7.54 6.19 25.12
C PRO A 380 6.42 5.15 25.01
N THR A 381 6.74 4.06 24.32
CA THR A 381 5.91 2.88 24.10
C THR A 381 6.78 1.64 24.28
N PRO A 382 6.22 0.42 24.34
CA PRO A 382 7.01 -0.80 24.51
C PRO A 382 7.87 -1.21 23.30
N MET A 383 7.89 -0.43 22.21
CA MET A 383 8.65 -0.77 21.00
C MET A 383 9.42 0.44 20.46
N LEU A 384 10.75 0.32 20.40
CA LEU A 384 11.68 1.37 19.96
C LEU A 384 12.39 0.97 18.68
N ALA A 385 12.15 1.69 17.58
CA ALA A 385 12.89 1.50 16.33
C ALA A 385 14.26 2.18 16.39
N VAL A 386 15.32 1.46 15.99
CA VAL A 386 16.70 1.95 15.93
C VAL A 386 17.25 1.70 14.51
N THR A 387 17.59 2.77 13.79
CA THR A 387 18.04 2.69 12.39
C THR A 387 19.40 3.36 12.20
N GLY A 388 20.36 2.67 11.59
CA GLY A 388 21.72 3.15 11.31
C GLY A 388 22.79 2.61 12.28
N LEU A 389 22.39 1.96 13.37
CA LEU A 389 23.30 1.34 14.35
C LEU A 389 23.51 -0.15 14.04
N GLY A 390 24.71 -0.67 14.23
CA GLY A 390 25.00 -2.11 14.07
C GLY A 390 24.52 -2.92 15.27
N LEU A 391 24.11 -4.18 15.04
CA LEU A 391 23.54 -5.06 16.06
C LEU A 391 24.45 -5.23 17.28
N ASP A 392 25.75 -5.45 17.08
CA ASP A 392 26.70 -5.66 18.18
C ASP A 392 26.75 -4.48 19.15
N HIS A 393 26.61 -3.25 18.65
CA HIS A 393 26.61 -2.05 19.47
C HIS A 393 25.28 -1.88 20.21
N LEU A 394 24.17 -2.18 19.52
CA LEU A 394 22.84 -2.13 20.11
C LEU A 394 22.68 -3.17 21.23
N GLN A 395 23.11 -4.41 20.99
CA GLN A 395 23.02 -5.49 21.96
C GLN A 395 23.83 -5.17 23.22
N LYS A 396 25.07 -4.66 23.07
CA LYS A 396 25.88 -4.20 24.22
C LYS A 396 25.19 -3.14 25.06
N ALA A 397 24.47 -2.20 24.42
CA ALA A 397 23.72 -1.17 25.13
C ALA A 397 22.52 -1.76 25.90
N ILE A 398 21.82 -2.73 25.30
CA ILE A 398 20.73 -3.46 25.95
C ILE A 398 21.26 -4.24 27.16
N ASP A 399 22.31 -5.04 26.97
CA ASP A 399 22.91 -5.87 28.04
C ASP A 399 23.38 -5.00 29.21
N SER A 400 23.99 -3.83 28.91
CA SER A 400 24.43 -2.88 29.93
C SER A 400 23.28 -2.33 30.78
N ILE A 401 22.08 -2.18 30.21
CA ILE A 401 20.91 -1.64 30.92
C ILE A 401 20.22 -2.73 31.71
N SER A 402 20.07 -3.92 31.14
CA SER A 402 19.57 -5.09 31.87
C SER A 402 20.40 -5.35 33.13
N ALA A 403 21.73 -5.25 33.02
CA ALA A 403 22.63 -5.39 34.17
C ALA A 403 22.42 -4.31 35.26
N HIS A 404 22.12 -3.06 34.87
CA HIS A 404 21.82 -2.00 35.85
C HIS A 404 20.46 -2.22 36.53
N LEU A 405 19.43 -2.61 35.77
CA LEU A 405 18.08 -2.80 36.31
C LEU A 405 17.98 -4.02 37.23
N ALA A 406 18.77 -5.07 36.97
CA ALA A 406 18.84 -6.26 37.84
C ALA A 406 19.33 -5.95 39.27
N VAL A 407 19.99 -4.80 39.49
CA VAL A 407 20.44 -4.35 40.81
C VAL A 407 19.32 -3.68 41.60
N ASP A 408 18.42 -2.96 40.92
CA ASP A 408 17.40 -2.11 41.56
C ASP A 408 16.03 -2.80 41.68
N LEU A 409 15.74 -3.82 40.86
CA LEU A 409 14.48 -4.57 40.87
C LEU A 409 14.75 -6.05 40.57
N PRO A 410 14.41 -7.01 41.46
CA PRO A 410 14.36 -8.42 41.11
C PRO A 410 13.15 -8.64 40.19
N LEU A 411 13.30 -8.29 38.92
CA LEU A 411 12.33 -8.62 37.88
C LEU A 411 12.32 -10.14 37.68
N ASN A 412 11.14 -10.71 37.49
CA ASN A 412 10.97 -12.15 37.20
C ASN A 412 11.60 -12.57 35.84
N HIS A 413 12.05 -11.60 35.04
CA HIS A 413 12.83 -11.84 33.82
C HIS A 413 14.14 -11.05 33.85
N PRO A 414 15.31 -11.70 33.70
CA PRO A 414 16.62 -11.04 33.73
C PRO A 414 16.89 -10.11 32.53
N ASN A 415 16.07 -10.17 31.46
CA ASN A 415 16.23 -9.38 30.23
C ASN A 415 14.94 -8.66 29.85
N ASP A 416 14.58 -7.56 30.53
CA ASP A 416 13.34 -6.80 30.27
C ASP A 416 13.23 -6.23 28.84
N ALA A 417 14.37 -5.99 28.16
CA ALA A 417 14.42 -5.53 26.78
C ALA A 417 15.21 -6.49 25.88
N GLN A 418 14.74 -6.65 24.65
CA GLN A 418 15.38 -7.50 23.63
C GLN A 418 15.21 -6.92 22.22
N VAL A 419 16.13 -7.24 21.31
CA VAL A 419 15.90 -7.00 19.88
C VAL A 419 14.88 -8.02 19.38
N SER A 420 13.76 -7.52 18.86
CA SER A 420 12.59 -8.33 18.49
C SER A 420 12.35 -8.33 16.98
N LEU A 421 12.63 -7.22 16.29
CA LEU A 421 12.50 -7.14 14.84
C LEU A 421 13.86 -6.82 14.21
N PHE A 422 14.31 -7.69 13.32
CA PHE A 422 15.51 -7.56 12.49
C PHE A 422 15.07 -7.18 11.07
N ASN A 423 14.70 -5.91 10.92
CA ASN A 423 14.13 -5.36 9.69
C ASN A 423 15.15 -5.20 8.56
N GLY A 424 16.44 -5.10 8.88
CA GLY A 424 17.54 -5.03 7.93
C GLY A 424 18.90 -5.05 8.63
N PRO A 425 20.02 -4.92 7.89
CA PRO A 425 21.37 -5.04 8.45
C PRO A 425 21.71 -4.04 9.57
N LYS A 426 21.05 -2.87 9.55
CA LYS A 426 21.18 -1.79 10.54
C LYS A 426 19.82 -1.18 10.91
N ALA A 427 18.76 -1.97 10.83
CA ALA A 427 17.40 -1.53 11.12
C ALA A 427 16.75 -2.54 12.06
N PHE A 428 16.56 -2.14 13.30
CA PHE A 428 16.10 -3.02 14.38
C PHE A 428 14.94 -2.38 15.13
N VAL A 429 14.14 -3.21 15.80
CA VAL A 429 13.22 -2.75 16.85
C VAL A 429 13.57 -3.48 18.14
N VAL A 430 13.66 -2.71 19.21
CA VAL A 430 13.85 -3.20 20.58
C VAL A 430 12.50 -3.18 21.27
N THR A 431 12.08 -4.33 21.80
CA THR A 431 10.85 -4.46 22.58
C THR A 431 11.20 -4.62 24.05
N GLY A 432 10.45 -3.94 24.93
CA GLY A 432 10.59 -4.05 26.38
C GLY A 432 9.68 -3.09 27.13
N HIS A 433 9.78 -3.01 28.45
CA HIS A 433 8.97 -2.06 29.21
C HIS A 433 9.32 -0.61 28.82
N PRO A 434 8.34 0.30 28.62
CA PRO A 434 8.61 1.69 28.18
C PRO A 434 9.65 2.43 29.03
N ARG A 435 9.64 2.21 30.36
CA ARG A 435 10.64 2.76 31.29
C ARG A 435 12.08 2.36 30.93
N THR A 436 12.29 1.08 30.63
CA THR A 436 13.60 0.52 30.26
C THR A 436 14.08 1.11 28.94
N LEU A 437 13.18 1.24 27.97
CA LEU A 437 13.50 1.82 26.66
C LEU A 437 13.86 3.32 26.74
N VAL A 438 13.27 4.09 27.66
CA VAL A 438 13.71 5.48 27.94
C VAL A 438 15.14 5.51 28.47
N GLY A 439 15.51 4.55 29.33
CA GLY A 439 16.88 4.35 29.77
C GLY A 439 17.82 4.04 28.61
N LEU A 440 17.38 3.19 27.68
CA LEU A 440 18.13 2.83 26.47
C LEU A 440 18.37 4.02 25.55
N VAL A 441 17.35 4.82 25.28
CA VAL A 441 17.50 6.07 24.52
C VAL A 441 18.53 6.99 25.19
N SER A 442 18.45 7.14 26.51
CA SER A 442 19.37 7.99 27.27
C SER A 442 20.82 7.51 27.21
N ALA A 443 21.04 6.20 27.25
CA ALA A 443 22.37 5.59 27.12
C ALA A 443 22.92 5.75 25.69
N LEU A 444 22.11 5.46 24.68
CA LEU A 444 22.49 5.53 23.27
C LEU A 444 22.76 6.97 22.80
N ARG A 445 22.07 7.98 23.34
CA ARG A 445 22.35 9.39 23.04
C ARG A 445 23.80 9.78 23.36
N LYS A 446 24.39 9.22 24.41
CA LYS A 446 25.79 9.54 24.82
C LYS A 446 26.83 9.10 23.80
N SER A 447 26.52 8.07 23.00
CA SER A 447 27.41 7.52 21.98
C SER A 447 26.97 7.86 20.55
N LYS A 448 26.00 8.77 20.39
CA LYS A 448 25.45 9.20 19.10
C LYS A 448 26.04 10.56 18.68
N ALA A 449 26.26 10.73 17.38
CA ALA A 449 26.58 12.05 16.81
C ALA A 449 25.33 12.97 16.83
N GLU A 450 25.51 14.23 17.22
CA GLU A 450 24.43 15.22 17.14
C GLU A 450 23.99 15.43 15.68
N PRO A 451 22.68 15.65 15.42
CA PRO A 451 22.20 15.96 14.08
C PRO A 451 22.93 17.18 13.50
N GLY A 452 23.49 17.02 12.29
CA GLY A 452 24.23 18.09 11.61
C GLY A 452 25.69 18.27 12.06
N LEU A 453 26.21 17.45 12.97
CA LEU A 453 27.62 17.47 13.34
C LEU A 453 28.50 17.07 12.13
N ASP A 454 29.31 18.00 11.62
CA ASP A 454 30.26 17.70 10.54
C ASP A 454 31.44 16.86 11.07
N GLN A 455 31.49 15.60 10.65
CA GLN A 455 32.58 14.69 10.96
C GLN A 455 33.53 14.45 9.75
N SER A 456 33.42 15.26 8.69
CA SER A 456 34.22 15.11 7.46
C SER A 456 35.72 15.22 7.71
N LYS A 457 36.13 16.03 8.70
CA LYS A 457 37.52 16.22 9.13
C LYS A 457 38.00 15.25 10.20
N ILE A 458 37.11 14.40 10.72
CA ILE A 458 37.45 13.37 11.71
C ILE A 458 37.77 12.07 10.95
N PRO A 459 38.88 11.36 11.26
CA PRO A 459 39.17 10.06 10.68
C PRO A 459 38.01 9.08 10.87
N PHE A 460 37.67 8.30 9.84
CA PHE A 460 36.48 7.45 9.82
C PHE A 460 36.32 6.57 11.08
N SER A 461 37.40 5.94 11.56
CA SER A 461 37.39 5.07 12.75
C SER A 461 37.16 5.78 14.08
N LYS A 462 37.28 7.11 14.12
CA LYS A 462 37.05 7.96 15.30
C LYS A 462 35.72 8.72 15.25
N ARG A 463 34.94 8.56 14.18
CA ARG A 463 33.64 9.20 14.04
C ARG A 463 32.64 8.57 15.00
N LEU A 464 31.80 9.39 15.60
CA LEU A 464 30.62 8.96 16.32
C LEU A 464 29.60 8.38 15.32
N PRO A 465 28.91 7.27 15.68
CA PRO A 465 27.89 6.69 14.83
C PRO A 465 26.71 7.65 14.65
N VAL A 466 26.19 7.70 13.42
CA VAL A 466 24.99 8.44 13.07
C VAL A 466 23.84 7.44 12.94
N PHE A 467 22.84 7.57 13.80
CA PHE A 467 21.66 6.69 13.80
C PHE A 467 20.43 7.42 14.38
N SER A 468 19.25 6.92 14.03
CA SER A 468 17.96 7.42 14.53
C SER A 468 17.33 6.42 15.49
N MET A 469 16.56 6.97 16.43
CA MET A 469 15.75 6.22 17.38
C MET A 469 14.35 6.83 17.37
N ARG A 470 13.31 6.00 17.35
CA ARG A 470 11.93 6.47 17.39
C ARG A 470 11.02 5.44 18.05
N PHE A 471 10.23 5.86 19.02
CA PHE A 471 9.18 5.02 19.58
C PHE A 471 8.10 4.77 18.54
N LEU A 472 7.74 3.49 18.36
CA LEU A 472 6.63 3.09 17.51
C LEU A 472 5.34 3.29 18.30
N PRO A 473 4.25 3.82 17.71
CA PRO A 473 3.02 4.12 18.44
C PRO A 473 2.22 2.87 18.89
N ILE A 474 2.88 1.74 19.14
CA ILE A 474 2.29 0.44 19.45
C ILE A 474 2.27 0.23 20.97
N GLY A 475 1.09 -0.06 21.52
CA GLY A 475 0.89 -0.17 22.97
C GLY A 475 1.24 -1.52 23.61
N VAL A 476 1.53 -2.54 22.81
CA VAL A 476 1.79 -3.92 23.26
C VAL A 476 3.20 -4.37 22.82
N PRO A 477 3.99 -5.03 23.69
CA PRO A 477 5.34 -5.50 23.39
C PRO A 477 5.36 -6.78 22.53
N TYR A 478 4.87 -6.70 21.29
CA TYR A 478 4.88 -7.86 20.38
C TYR A 478 6.30 -8.38 20.11
N HIS A 479 6.38 -9.66 19.77
CA HIS A 479 7.62 -10.39 19.48
C HIS A 479 8.58 -10.43 20.69
N SER A 480 8.03 -10.64 21.89
CA SER A 480 8.83 -10.67 23.12
C SER A 480 8.29 -11.63 24.18
N HIS A 481 9.18 -11.97 25.12
CA HIS A 481 8.86 -12.81 26.27
C HIS A 481 7.74 -12.23 27.15
N HIS A 482 7.49 -10.92 27.10
CA HIS A 482 6.38 -10.27 27.82
C HIS A 482 5.00 -10.84 27.45
N LEU A 483 4.88 -11.48 26.29
CA LEU A 483 3.64 -12.08 25.80
C LEU A 483 3.65 -13.61 25.86
N GLU A 484 4.60 -14.23 26.58
CA GLU A 484 4.59 -15.66 26.84
C GLU A 484 3.26 -16.10 27.47
N GLY A 485 2.76 -17.25 27.00
CA GLY A 485 1.44 -17.77 27.40
C GLY A 485 0.24 -17.11 26.71
N CYS A 486 0.40 -16.02 25.95
CA CYS A 486 -0.71 -15.45 25.17
C CYS A 486 -1.22 -16.40 24.10
N THR A 487 -0.34 -17.13 23.41
CA THR A 487 -0.75 -18.15 22.43
C THR A 487 -1.62 -19.23 23.08
N VAL A 488 -1.22 -19.74 24.25
CA VAL A 488 -1.99 -20.75 24.99
C VAL A 488 -3.37 -20.21 25.38
N ARG A 489 -3.45 -18.97 25.89
CA ARG A 489 -4.73 -18.32 26.21
C ARG A 489 -5.58 -18.04 24.98
N MET A 490 -4.97 -17.67 23.86
CA MET A 490 -5.69 -17.49 22.60
C MET A 490 -6.29 -18.81 22.11
N MET A 491 -5.58 -19.92 22.26
CA MET A 491 -6.02 -21.24 21.79
C MET A 491 -7.04 -21.93 22.72
N SER A 492 -7.44 -21.31 23.84
CA SER A 492 -8.44 -21.86 24.74
C SER A 492 -9.86 -21.84 24.14
N SER A 493 -10.82 -22.43 24.85
CA SER A 493 -12.22 -22.46 24.41
C SER A 493 -12.85 -21.06 24.42
N VAL A 494 -13.94 -20.87 23.68
CA VAL A 494 -14.66 -19.58 23.62
C VAL A 494 -15.21 -19.20 25.00
N GLU A 495 -15.63 -20.19 25.79
CA GLU A 495 -16.10 -20.02 27.17
C GLU A 495 -14.99 -19.56 28.12
N GLU A 496 -13.73 -19.81 27.79
CA GLU A 496 -12.55 -19.34 28.53
C GLU A 496 -11.98 -18.04 27.92
N GLY A 497 -12.66 -17.45 26.94
CA GLY A 497 -12.25 -16.21 26.26
C GLY A 497 -11.23 -16.41 25.13
N GLY A 498 -10.96 -17.65 24.73
CA GLY A 498 -10.10 -17.98 23.61
C GLY A 498 -10.83 -17.96 22.26
N ILE A 499 -10.12 -18.40 21.22
CA ILE A 499 -10.58 -18.41 19.83
C ILE A 499 -11.43 -19.64 19.49
N GLY A 500 -11.31 -20.71 20.28
CA GLY A 500 -12.08 -21.94 20.13
C GLY A 500 -11.55 -22.91 19.06
N GLU A 501 -12.01 -24.16 19.17
CA GLU A 501 -11.56 -25.27 18.32
C GLU A 501 -12.02 -25.12 16.86
N ALA A 502 -13.17 -24.49 16.60
CA ALA A 502 -13.69 -24.31 15.25
C ALA A 502 -12.73 -23.51 14.36
N GLU A 503 -12.13 -22.45 14.90
CA GLU A 503 -11.14 -21.63 14.20
C GLU A 503 -9.85 -22.40 13.95
N ARG A 504 -9.39 -23.16 14.95
CA ARG A 504 -8.22 -24.03 14.82
C ARG A 504 -8.37 -25.04 13.69
N VAL A 505 -9.49 -25.76 13.65
CA VAL A 505 -9.81 -26.74 12.60
C VAL A 505 -9.90 -26.06 11.23
N TRP A 506 -10.51 -24.88 11.14
CA TRP A 506 -10.60 -24.14 9.88
C TRP A 506 -9.21 -23.76 9.35
N TRP A 507 -8.33 -23.21 10.19
CA TRP A 507 -6.99 -22.81 9.78
C TRP A 507 -6.11 -24.00 9.36
N GLU A 508 -6.21 -25.15 10.03
CA GLU A 508 -5.47 -26.34 9.62
C GLU A 508 -6.01 -26.91 8.29
N ALA A 509 -7.32 -26.89 8.07
CA ALA A 509 -7.91 -27.22 6.78
C ALA A 509 -7.46 -26.22 5.68
N HIS A 510 -7.40 -24.93 6.01
CA HIS A 510 -6.95 -23.87 5.11
C HIS A 510 -5.48 -24.03 4.71
N LYS A 511 -4.61 -24.47 5.64
CA LYS A 511 -3.20 -24.80 5.36
C LYS A 511 -3.04 -25.80 4.21
N ALA A 512 -3.96 -26.75 4.08
CA ALA A 512 -3.96 -27.72 2.98
C ALA A 512 -4.35 -27.11 1.62
N THR A 513 -4.98 -25.92 1.61
CA THR A 513 -5.39 -25.21 0.37
C THR A 513 -4.31 -24.24 -0.15
N LEU A 514 -3.22 -24.04 0.60
CA LEU A 514 -2.19 -23.06 0.29
C LEU A 514 -1.49 -23.36 -1.04
N SER A 515 -1.70 -22.47 -2.01
CA SER A 515 -1.22 -22.65 -3.38
C SER A 515 0.21 -22.18 -3.62
N CYS A 516 0.77 -21.43 -2.69
CA CYS A 516 2.13 -20.93 -2.71
C CYS A 516 2.75 -21.01 -1.29
N PRO A 517 4.09 -20.92 -1.17
CA PRO A 517 4.74 -20.86 0.14
C PRO A 517 4.24 -19.67 0.96
N VAL A 518 3.98 -19.90 2.24
CA VAL A 518 3.81 -18.82 3.22
C VAL A 518 5.04 -18.83 4.11
N PHE A 519 5.90 -17.82 3.97
CA PHE A 519 7.20 -17.82 4.64
C PHE A 519 7.08 -17.37 6.09
N ASN A 520 7.55 -18.23 6.99
CA ASN A 520 7.67 -17.98 8.42
C ASN A 520 8.61 -16.77 8.66
N THR A 521 8.15 -15.83 9.47
CA THR A 521 8.80 -14.53 9.70
C THR A 521 10.12 -14.62 10.47
N GLU A 522 10.33 -15.69 11.24
CA GLU A 522 11.56 -15.92 12.00
C GLU A 522 12.58 -16.74 11.20
N THR A 523 12.13 -17.83 10.57
CA THR A 523 13.03 -18.83 9.97
C THR A 523 13.19 -18.64 8.46
N GLY A 524 12.19 -18.06 7.79
CA GLY A 524 12.07 -18.02 6.32
C GLY A 524 11.63 -19.35 5.70
N THR A 525 11.20 -20.33 6.51
CA THR A 525 10.71 -21.63 6.02
C THR A 525 9.29 -21.54 5.48
N ASP A 526 8.94 -22.44 4.57
CA ASP A 526 7.56 -22.58 4.08
C ASP A 526 6.69 -23.26 5.13
N MET A 527 5.75 -22.52 5.71
CA MET A 527 4.87 -23.02 6.78
C MET A 527 3.96 -24.19 6.35
N ARG A 528 3.80 -24.44 5.04
CA ARG A 528 3.09 -25.63 4.54
C ARG A 528 3.78 -26.93 4.98
N SER A 529 5.09 -26.88 5.20
CA SER A 529 5.91 -28.03 5.61
C SER A 529 6.11 -28.16 7.12
N GLU A 530 5.62 -27.21 7.90
CA GLU A 530 5.80 -27.21 9.36
C GLU A 530 4.78 -28.15 10.02
N SER A 531 5.24 -28.93 11.00
CA SER A 531 4.41 -29.91 11.71
C SER A 531 3.56 -29.30 12.82
N LYS A 532 3.91 -28.10 13.27
CA LYS A 532 3.16 -27.37 14.29
C LYS A 532 1.80 -26.94 13.73
N ASP A 533 0.82 -26.86 14.62
CA ASP A 533 -0.52 -26.34 14.33
C ASP A 533 -0.41 -24.97 13.65
N PHE A 534 -1.15 -24.78 12.55
CA PHE A 534 -0.97 -23.60 11.73
C PHE A 534 -1.34 -22.31 12.46
N LEU A 535 -2.46 -22.33 13.20
CA LEU A 535 -2.94 -21.16 13.91
C LEU A 535 -2.02 -20.82 15.10
N GLU A 536 -1.56 -21.84 15.83
CA GLU A 536 -0.59 -21.67 16.90
C GLU A 536 0.73 -21.07 16.37
N THR A 537 1.17 -21.51 15.19
CA THR A 537 2.36 -20.98 14.50
C THR A 537 2.20 -19.52 14.10
N LEU A 538 1.01 -19.12 13.62
CA LEU A 538 0.72 -17.71 13.31
C LEU A 538 0.68 -16.84 14.56
N ALA A 539 0.09 -17.34 15.66
CA ALA A 539 0.02 -16.63 16.93
C ALA A 539 1.41 -16.42 17.55
N ASP A 540 2.25 -17.46 17.61
CA ASP A 540 3.61 -17.36 18.14
C ASP A 540 4.49 -16.38 17.36
N GLN A 541 4.36 -16.36 16.03
CA GLN A 541 5.05 -15.39 15.17
C GLN A 541 4.74 -13.93 15.50
N ILE A 542 3.62 -13.66 16.17
CA ILE A 542 3.19 -12.31 16.53
C ILE A 542 3.44 -12.03 18.01
N PHE A 543 3.11 -12.98 18.90
CA PHE A 543 3.28 -12.79 20.34
C PHE A 543 4.76 -12.81 20.76
N THR A 544 5.50 -13.86 20.40
CA THR A 544 6.78 -14.19 21.07
C THR A 544 7.96 -14.25 20.11
N SER A 545 7.80 -14.88 18.94
CA SER A 545 8.91 -15.08 18.00
C SER A 545 9.42 -13.77 17.40
N PRO A 546 10.74 -13.59 17.28
CA PRO A 546 11.33 -12.43 16.63
C PRO A 546 11.16 -12.46 15.11
N ILE A 547 11.03 -11.29 14.49
CA ILE A 547 10.99 -11.17 13.03
C ILE A 547 12.41 -11.08 12.48
N LYS A 548 12.80 -11.99 11.58
CA LYS A 548 14.04 -11.92 10.81
C LYS A 548 13.69 -11.60 9.35
N TRP A 549 13.37 -10.34 9.09
CA TRP A 549 12.70 -9.91 7.86
C TRP A 549 13.49 -10.21 6.59
N THR A 550 14.82 -10.08 6.63
CA THR A 550 15.68 -10.43 5.49
C THR A 550 15.68 -11.92 5.16
N LYS A 551 15.41 -12.79 6.14
CA LYS A 551 15.24 -14.23 5.93
C LYS A 551 13.85 -14.54 5.38
N ALA A 552 12.81 -13.95 5.97
CA ALA A 552 11.44 -14.10 5.50
C ALA A 552 11.25 -13.61 4.05
N CYS A 553 11.99 -12.57 3.66
CA CYS A 553 12.04 -12.02 2.29
C CYS A 553 13.16 -12.60 1.43
N ALA A 554 13.77 -13.73 1.81
CA ALA A 554 14.73 -14.45 0.97
C ALA A 554 14.00 -15.24 -0.13
N PHE A 555 13.20 -14.53 -0.93
CA PHE A 555 12.39 -15.09 -2.00
C PHE A 555 13.27 -15.77 -3.07
N PRO A 556 12.67 -16.67 -3.89
CA PRO A 556 13.39 -17.34 -4.97
C PRO A 556 14.19 -16.37 -5.86
N GLU A 557 15.38 -16.76 -6.32
CA GLU A 557 16.27 -15.87 -7.09
C GLU A 557 15.67 -15.36 -8.42
N ASP A 558 14.72 -16.12 -8.98
CA ASP A 558 13.94 -15.80 -10.17
C ASP A 558 12.71 -14.91 -9.87
N THR A 559 12.58 -14.40 -8.65
CA THR A 559 11.55 -13.40 -8.28
C THR A 559 11.78 -12.12 -9.08
N THR A 560 10.70 -11.63 -9.69
CA THR A 560 10.76 -10.45 -10.57
C THR A 560 10.04 -9.26 -9.96
N HIS A 561 8.91 -9.51 -9.29
CA HIS A 561 8.06 -8.48 -8.74
C HIS A 561 7.64 -8.86 -7.33
N ILE A 562 7.61 -7.87 -6.44
CA ILE A 562 7.10 -7.99 -5.08
C ILE A 562 5.91 -7.04 -4.97
N ILE A 563 4.74 -7.61 -4.71
CA ILE A 563 3.47 -6.91 -4.61
C ILE A 563 3.23 -6.56 -3.14
N ASP A 564 3.23 -5.27 -2.81
CA ASP A 564 2.93 -4.75 -1.48
C ASP A 564 1.42 -4.54 -1.32
N PHE A 565 0.79 -5.44 -0.56
CA PHE A 565 -0.60 -5.35 -0.10
C PHE A 565 -0.70 -4.66 1.27
N GLY A 566 0.42 -4.24 1.85
CA GLY A 566 0.49 -3.51 3.10
C GLY A 566 0.01 -2.07 2.99
N LEU A 567 -0.16 -1.46 4.16
CA LEU A 567 -0.65 -0.09 4.32
C LEU A 567 0.47 0.93 4.19
N GLY A 568 0.09 2.19 3.92
CA GLY A 568 1.01 3.34 3.98
C GLY A 568 1.96 3.47 2.79
N THR A 569 1.81 2.64 1.75
CA THR A 569 2.47 2.76 0.44
C THR A 569 3.98 3.03 0.55
N LEU A 570 4.44 4.25 0.23
CA LEU A 570 5.84 4.66 0.26
C LEU A 570 6.45 4.71 1.67
N SER A 571 5.62 4.73 2.71
CA SER A 571 6.04 4.61 4.11
C SER A 571 5.81 3.20 4.68
N GLY A 572 5.24 2.30 3.87
CA GLY A 572 4.86 0.94 4.25
C GLY A 572 5.99 -0.07 4.15
N ILE A 573 5.60 -1.34 4.23
CA ILE A 573 6.55 -2.48 4.22
C ILE A 573 7.28 -2.62 2.88
N GLY A 574 6.65 -2.25 1.76
CA GLY A 574 7.26 -2.30 0.44
C GLY A 574 8.56 -1.48 0.37
N SER A 575 8.61 -0.30 0.99
CA SER A 575 9.83 0.52 1.05
C SER A 575 10.94 -0.11 1.91
N LEU A 576 10.59 -0.86 2.96
CA LEU A 576 11.58 -1.61 3.73
C LEU A 576 12.16 -2.75 2.88
N VAL A 577 11.29 -3.50 2.18
CA VAL A 577 11.71 -4.59 1.30
C VAL A 577 12.58 -4.05 0.15
N ALA A 578 12.17 -2.94 -0.49
CA ALA A 578 12.91 -2.28 -1.57
C ALA A 578 14.38 -2.02 -1.20
N ARG A 579 14.62 -1.49 0.01
CA ARG A 579 15.98 -1.21 0.51
C ARG A 579 16.78 -2.48 0.75
N ASN A 580 16.14 -3.55 1.22
CA ASN A 580 16.82 -4.83 1.48
C ASN A 580 17.12 -5.62 0.19
N THR A 581 16.40 -5.33 -0.90
CA THR A 581 16.50 -6.04 -2.17
C THR A 581 17.09 -5.20 -3.31
N GLU A 582 17.60 -4.01 -3.00
CA GLU A 582 18.19 -3.09 -3.97
C GLU A 582 19.28 -3.80 -4.80
N GLY A 583 19.24 -3.59 -6.12
CA GLY A 583 20.17 -4.20 -7.07
C GLY A 583 19.92 -5.68 -7.39
N LYS A 584 18.95 -6.35 -6.74
CA LYS A 584 18.59 -7.75 -7.06
C LYS A 584 17.68 -7.91 -8.28
N GLY A 585 17.16 -6.81 -8.82
CA GLY A 585 16.24 -6.81 -9.97
C GLY A 585 14.79 -7.12 -9.60
N HIS A 586 14.39 -6.90 -8.35
CA HIS A 586 13.00 -7.05 -7.91
C HIS A 586 12.27 -5.70 -8.04
N ARG A 587 11.23 -5.63 -8.86
CA ARG A 587 10.32 -4.48 -8.95
C ARG A 587 9.34 -4.50 -7.78
N ILE A 588 9.31 -3.45 -6.96
CA ILE A 588 8.28 -3.29 -5.94
C ILE A 588 7.08 -2.63 -6.58
N VAL A 589 5.92 -3.27 -6.46
CA VAL A 589 4.64 -2.78 -6.98
C VAL A 589 3.67 -2.68 -5.82
N PHE A 590 3.01 -1.53 -5.68
CA PHE A 590 2.15 -1.27 -4.54
C PHE A 590 0.67 -1.37 -4.95
N VAL A 591 -0.15 -2.06 -4.15
CA VAL A 591 -1.60 -2.21 -4.38
C VAL A 591 -2.40 -1.02 -3.87
N GLY A 592 -1.81 -0.19 -2.99
CA GLY A 592 -2.47 0.96 -2.37
C GLY A 592 -3.04 1.98 -3.36
N LEU A 593 -3.78 2.96 -2.81
CA LEU A 593 -4.69 3.86 -3.56
C LEU A 593 -4.20 4.27 -4.97
N PRO A 594 -4.85 3.79 -6.04
CA PRO A 594 -4.39 3.98 -7.43
C PRO A 594 -4.54 5.41 -7.96
N ALA A 595 -5.10 6.32 -7.16
CA ALA A 595 -5.26 7.73 -7.51
C ALA A 595 -4.11 8.61 -6.96
N SER A 596 -3.02 8.02 -6.46
CA SER A 596 -1.90 8.73 -5.85
C SER A 596 -0.56 8.37 -6.51
N GLY A 597 0.43 9.27 -6.43
CA GLY A 597 1.80 9.05 -6.91
C GLY A 597 2.27 10.04 -7.99
N GLN A 598 3.59 10.22 -8.10
CA GLN A 598 4.26 11.02 -9.14
C GLN A 598 5.53 10.30 -9.62
N GLY A 599 5.85 10.39 -10.92
CA GLY A 599 7.07 9.84 -11.51
C GLY A 599 7.11 8.30 -11.52
N ASN A 600 8.27 7.69 -11.24
CA ASN A 600 8.49 6.23 -11.32
C ASN A 600 7.83 5.40 -10.21
N LYS A 601 6.97 6.01 -9.37
CA LYS A 601 6.25 5.43 -8.23
C LYS A 601 4.74 5.48 -8.47
N LEU A 602 4.34 5.02 -9.65
CA LEU A 602 2.98 4.99 -10.12
C LEU A 602 2.19 3.90 -9.38
N MET A 603 1.11 4.27 -8.68
CA MET A 603 0.30 3.32 -7.92
C MET A 603 -0.77 2.62 -8.78
N ASN A 604 -0.70 2.74 -10.11
CA ASN A 604 -1.58 2.04 -11.07
C ASN A 604 -0.91 0.83 -11.74
N GLU A 605 0.37 0.52 -11.47
CA GLU A 605 1.09 -0.61 -12.11
C GLU A 605 0.39 -1.97 -11.89
N VAL A 606 -0.34 -2.15 -10.78
CA VAL A 606 -1.16 -3.37 -10.56
C VAL A 606 -2.35 -3.47 -11.49
N TYR A 607 -2.80 -2.36 -12.10
CA TYR A 607 -3.95 -2.30 -13.00
C TYR A 607 -3.54 -2.21 -14.49
N ASP A 608 -2.28 -1.86 -14.78
CA ASP A 608 -1.80 -1.61 -16.14
C ASP A 608 -1.98 -2.85 -17.04
N SER A 609 -2.84 -2.70 -18.04
CA SER A 609 -3.21 -3.74 -19.01
C SER A 609 -2.28 -3.81 -20.23
N ARG A 610 -1.28 -2.94 -20.34
CA ARG A 610 -0.39 -2.83 -21.51
C ARG A 610 1.04 -3.25 -21.21
N GLU A 611 1.65 -2.67 -20.18
CA GLU A 611 3.08 -2.81 -19.93
C GLU A 611 3.37 -3.40 -18.54
N ILE A 612 4.56 -4.00 -18.42
CA ILE A 612 5.13 -4.40 -17.14
C ILE A 612 6.49 -3.72 -17.02
N VAL A 613 6.70 -3.01 -15.91
CA VAL A 613 7.95 -2.32 -15.62
C VAL A 613 8.92 -3.27 -14.92
N TRP A 614 10.15 -3.39 -15.44
CA TRP A 614 11.16 -4.33 -14.95
C TRP A 614 12.32 -3.62 -14.27
N GLU A 615 12.83 -4.19 -13.18
CA GLU A 615 14.07 -3.76 -12.54
C GLU A 615 15.28 -4.55 -13.03
N GLN A 616 16.43 -3.88 -13.13
CA GLN A 616 17.67 -4.52 -13.59
C GLN A 616 18.48 -5.10 -12.42
N LYS A 617 18.79 -6.39 -12.50
CA LYS A 617 19.72 -7.05 -11.58
C LYS A 617 21.14 -6.54 -11.84
N TRP A 618 21.75 -5.88 -10.86
CA TRP A 618 23.08 -5.27 -10.99
C TRP A 618 24.17 -6.29 -11.28
N SER A 619 24.07 -7.50 -10.71
CA SER A 619 25.01 -8.59 -10.98
C SER A 619 25.02 -9.02 -12.44
N GLU A 620 23.92 -8.83 -13.18
CA GLU A 620 23.83 -9.13 -14.61
C GLU A 620 24.14 -7.89 -15.47
N LYS A 621 23.60 -6.73 -15.10
CA LYS A 621 23.83 -5.45 -15.80
C LYS A 621 25.31 -5.07 -15.84
N TYR A 622 25.99 -5.21 -14.71
CA TYR A 622 27.40 -4.85 -14.53
C TYR A 622 28.32 -6.08 -14.49
N LYS A 623 27.83 -7.23 -14.99
CA LYS A 623 28.61 -8.46 -15.09
C LYS A 623 29.86 -8.24 -15.92
N ILE A 624 31.01 -8.57 -15.35
CA ILE A 624 32.29 -8.54 -16.06
C ILE A 624 32.30 -9.68 -17.07
N ARG A 625 32.59 -9.37 -18.34
CA ARG A 625 32.66 -10.37 -19.43
C ARG A 625 34.02 -10.31 -20.12
N LEU A 626 34.28 -11.26 -21.01
CA LEU A 626 35.42 -11.24 -21.91
C LEU A 626 34.93 -11.03 -23.34
N LEU A 627 35.58 -10.14 -24.08
CA LEU A 627 35.35 -9.95 -25.51
C LEU A 627 36.64 -10.28 -26.28
N LYS A 628 36.53 -10.84 -27.47
CA LYS A 628 37.66 -11.09 -28.36
C LYS A 628 37.64 -10.08 -29.49
N THR A 629 38.70 -9.28 -29.61
CA THR A 629 38.85 -8.29 -30.68
C THR A 629 39.24 -8.97 -32.00
N LYS A 630 39.13 -8.24 -33.12
CA LYS A 630 39.40 -8.79 -34.48
C LYS A 630 40.83 -9.33 -34.64
N ASP A 631 41.79 -8.74 -33.94
CA ASP A 631 43.20 -9.15 -33.86
C ASP A 631 43.42 -10.35 -32.92
N GLY A 632 42.35 -10.91 -32.34
CA GLY A 632 42.38 -12.12 -31.52
C GLY A 632 42.70 -11.90 -30.05
N ARG A 633 42.92 -10.65 -29.61
CA ARG A 633 43.19 -10.34 -28.20
C ARG A 633 41.92 -10.43 -27.36
N LEU A 634 42.07 -10.93 -26.14
CA LEU A 634 40.99 -10.93 -25.15
C LEU A 634 41.03 -9.61 -24.37
N GLN A 635 39.88 -8.96 -24.23
CA GLN A 635 39.71 -7.77 -23.40
C GLN A 635 38.61 -7.98 -22.37
N ILE A 636 38.78 -7.35 -21.21
CA ILE A 636 37.77 -7.32 -20.16
C ILE A 636 36.69 -6.32 -20.57
N ASP A 637 35.45 -6.79 -20.65
CA ASP A 637 34.28 -6.01 -21.05
C ASP A 637 33.58 -5.42 -19.81
N THR A 638 33.64 -4.10 -19.69
CA THR A 638 32.95 -3.30 -18.67
C THR A 638 32.46 -1.99 -19.32
N PRO A 639 31.54 -1.24 -18.68
CA PRO A 639 31.17 0.10 -19.16
C PRO A 639 32.39 1.02 -19.38
N PHE A 640 33.42 0.90 -18.54
CA PHE A 640 34.63 1.70 -18.62
C PHE A 640 35.53 1.30 -19.80
N SER A 641 35.75 0.00 -20.04
CA SER A 641 36.55 -0.45 -21.18
C SER A 641 35.86 -0.23 -22.52
N ARG A 642 34.52 -0.33 -22.59
CA ARG A 642 33.75 0.04 -23.79
C ARG A 642 33.92 1.50 -24.16
N LEU A 643 33.93 2.39 -23.16
CA LEU A 643 34.12 3.83 -23.37
C LEU A 643 35.52 4.14 -23.90
N LEU A 644 36.56 3.56 -23.29
CA LEU A 644 37.96 3.90 -23.60
C LEU A 644 38.57 3.02 -24.70
N SER A 645 37.93 1.92 -25.08
CA SER A 645 38.50 0.87 -25.95
C SER A 645 39.87 0.36 -25.46
N LYS A 646 40.09 0.40 -24.14
CA LYS A 646 41.32 0.00 -23.44
C LYS A 646 40.96 -0.90 -22.25
N PRO A 647 41.93 -1.67 -21.69
CA PRO A 647 41.71 -2.39 -20.44
C PRO A 647 41.13 -1.45 -19.36
N PRO A 648 40.25 -1.94 -18.47
CA PRO A 648 39.57 -1.10 -17.48
C PRO A 648 40.49 -0.74 -16.28
N LEU A 649 41.69 -0.26 -16.60
CA LEU A 649 42.74 0.14 -15.67
C LEU A 649 43.23 1.52 -16.10
N MET A 650 43.37 2.42 -15.14
CA MET A 650 43.90 3.76 -15.37
C MET A 650 44.92 4.10 -14.29
N VAL A 651 46.02 4.75 -14.70
CA VAL A 651 46.95 5.36 -13.75
C VAL A 651 46.36 6.69 -13.30
N ALA A 652 46.19 6.87 -12.00
CA ALA A 652 45.64 8.10 -11.45
C ALA A 652 46.64 9.27 -11.61
N GLY A 653 46.13 10.49 -11.77
CA GLY A 653 46.95 11.69 -11.74
C GLY A 653 47.56 11.89 -10.34
N MET A 654 48.88 11.78 -10.22
CA MET A 654 49.61 11.86 -8.96
C MET A 654 50.78 12.83 -9.09
N THR A 655 50.83 13.86 -8.24
CA THR A 655 52.06 14.67 -8.08
C THR A 655 52.96 14.00 -7.04
N PRO A 656 54.26 13.73 -7.32
CA PRO A 656 55.00 14.09 -8.53
C PRO A 656 55.02 13.01 -9.64
N CYS A 657 54.49 11.80 -9.40
CA CYS A 657 54.74 10.61 -10.22
C CYS A 657 54.27 10.69 -11.69
N THR A 658 53.11 11.30 -11.97
CA THR A 658 52.54 11.40 -13.32
C THR A 658 52.70 12.79 -13.93
N VAL A 659 53.63 13.60 -13.40
CA VAL A 659 54.03 14.89 -13.99
C VAL A 659 55.00 14.71 -15.16
N PRO A 660 56.01 13.80 -15.09
CA PRO A 660 56.93 13.59 -16.20
C PRO A 660 56.20 13.14 -17.47
N ALA A 661 56.38 13.88 -18.56
CA ALA A 661 55.78 13.56 -19.86
C ALA A 661 56.21 12.17 -20.35
N ASP A 662 57.46 11.78 -20.08
CA ASP A 662 58.02 10.48 -20.45
C ASP A 662 57.26 9.32 -19.80
N PHE A 663 56.81 9.49 -18.54
CA PHE A 663 56.01 8.46 -17.86
C PHE A 663 54.59 8.36 -18.44
N ASN A 664 53.98 9.48 -18.82
CA ASN A 664 52.64 9.49 -19.40
C ASN A 664 52.61 8.98 -20.85
N ALA A 665 53.72 9.10 -21.57
CA ALA A 665 53.88 8.62 -22.94
C ALA A 665 54.17 7.11 -23.00
N ALA A 666 54.87 6.58 -21.99
CA ALA A 666 55.12 5.15 -21.81
C ALA A 666 53.83 4.39 -21.43
#